data_AF-A0A8T1WEL8-F1
#
_entry.id   AF-A0A8T1WEL8-F1
#
_cell.length_a   1.000
_cell.length_b   1.000
_cell.length_c   1.000
_cell.angle_alpha   90.00
_cell.angle_beta   90.00
_cell.angle_gamma   90.00
#
_symmetry.space_group_name_H-M   'P 1'
#
loop_
_entity.id
_entity.type
_entity.pdbx_description
1 polymer ?
#
loop_
_entity_poly.entity_id
_entity_poly.type
_entity_poly.pdbx_seq_one_letter_code
_entity_poly.pdbx_strand_id
1 'polypeptide(L)'
;MINLVFLLDITGSMSNELAGVKETVRHLVTSVFEEEYAVMITIITFTESSQGCFVTNHSFTEGDEAISFIKSVQLCVPPGNPSVSANGGDGDENQKAAFAELLTLDCTMPTIAFLITDAGPHLLAESRTREAEHEINFLKEKHSVADSDMFNVLALVQAHFEGNLIVNIVKYIKNSDHRMYGSIAKKFDGVLIEPKVRAAQQLANGLMVILSKMFDRCAGGTFAAATEEGNTSANDAALDTFIFYDLEAFNVPSCEAEVKNNCIPVAGDTRDVLFAFLDRATVVVGDRFAKRAIAASGLREQVELLITIAQCLTGKLGYNDALDRATSLVDKIRELMPEENQSHLKLTAASLPSVLQQKISTTSELEASVSAITLLTTQEATEDALEEEDVFDPKTALQTVASLFLAHLAVLQLPQKNGKPDFMDAWSAVITKISPDVVTAKDFLTLIGSEEATGGLSIRARDYNYAQLVADPDDALGSALVRAASGTQVLDILTGLLSGAPAGQFCPNMFCGTVAASLMALIEQRDEPLSDFQWDLVVKLVHSIRLVMSGAKSLPTMPVDPEAAMGKLLFRLLRRTENKYDGEALLAVLKELLATRVHKFIRYNESRYLALVERMVGYTHESVVEDAFDPHALDQDVWKFGPKKAQKFVVETPFFHAFERCANNLIRCVTVSPNKSGDATPTMPTLQELWPTCTEELPKFLLLQKRSARYRIVRDAGAADGKINWELNSKMDESLESATYQVLAMQVLRKKYDAFLRELRERRANEAAEQRWSRALKTARAPSMGEFLDKLALIRDSASQEHSLLWKALKQLGSSKKKEVEHYDEKLEVLITGRVRTSDGEYEVVFNRGNLHPHPDKLAPMSAAFQTKLWELRRKYDWPLHHTYREGKPNRNGHSNKKPSEWAKKRSVAEKTFWEE
;
A
#
# COMPACT_ATOMS: atom_id res chain seq x y z
N MET A 1 -12.89 -11.86 11.66
CA MET A 1 -13.58 -11.52 12.93
C MET A 1 -14.96 -10.96 12.58
N ILE A 2 -16.02 -11.53 13.15
CA ILE A 2 -17.43 -11.15 12.90
C ILE A 2 -17.94 -10.37 14.10
N ASN A 3 -18.79 -9.35 13.89
CA ASN A 3 -19.48 -8.67 14.97
C ASN A 3 -20.91 -9.22 15.14
N LEU A 4 -21.22 -9.80 16.29
CA LEU A 4 -22.59 -10.14 16.70
C LEU A 4 -23.16 -9.00 17.53
N VAL A 5 -24.15 -8.29 16.98
CA VAL A 5 -24.78 -7.15 17.65
C VAL A 5 -26.15 -7.56 18.20
N PHE A 6 -26.42 -7.26 19.46
CA PHE A 6 -27.74 -7.41 20.08
C PHE A 6 -28.32 -6.04 20.39
N LEU A 7 -29.39 -5.64 19.68
CA LEU A 7 -30.19 -4.46 20.00
C LEU A 7 -31.33 -4.92 20.91
N LEU A 8 -31.21 -4.62 22.20
CA LEU A 8 -32.08 -5.11 23.26
C LEU A 8 -33.01 -4.02 23.76
N ASP A 9 -34.30 -4.27 23.60
CA ASP A 9 -35.36 -3.54 24.27
C ASP A 9 -35.36 -3.88 25.77
N ILE A 10 -35.23 -2.86 26.63
CA ILE A 10 -35.25 -3.03 28.09
C ILE A 10 -36.39 -2.23 28.75
N THR A 11 -37.40 -1.84 27.98
CA THR A 11 -38.60 -1.12 28.45
C THR A 11 -39.44 -1.97 29.40
N GLY A 12 -40.40 -1.37 30.10
CA GLY A 12 -41.21 -2.07 31.10
C GLY A 12 -42.09 -3.18 30.52
N SER A 13 -42.46 -3.09 29.23
CA SER A 13 -43.29 -4.09 28.53
C SER A 13 -42.57 -5.43 28.36
N MET A 14 -41.24 -5.39 28.21
CA MET A 14 -40.37 -6.58 28.13
C MET A 14 -40.31 -7.40 29.43
N SER A 15 -40.90 -6.94 30.53
CA SER A 15 -41.18 -7.63 31.80
C SER A 15 -40.52 -9.02 31.99
N ASN A 16 -41.23 -10.11 31.66
CA ASN A 16 -40.77 -11.48 31.87
C ASN A 16 -39.89 -11.98 30.72
N GLU A 17 -40.01 -11.33 29.55
CA GLU A 17 -39.29 -11.61 28.32
C GLU A 17 -37.80 -11.26 28.46
N LEU A 18 -37.45 -10.14 29.12
CA LEU A 18 -36.06 -9.70 29.29
C LEU A 18 -35.21 -10.71 30.05
N ALA A 19 -35.75 -11.35 31.09
CA ALA A 19 -35.02 -12.39 31.83
C ALA A 19 -34.66 -13.57 30.91
N GLY A 20 -35.57 -13.95 30.02
CA GLY A 20 -35.33 -14.99 29.01
C GLY A 20 -34.32 -14.57 27.96
N VAL A 21 -34.38 -13.31 27.49
CA VAL A 21 -33.43 -12.73 26.54
C VAL A 21 -32.02 -12.67 27.12
N LYS A 22 -31.86 -12.20 28.36
CA LYS A 22 -30.56 -12.14 29.05
C LYS A 22 -29.91 -13.51 29.15
N GLU A 23 -30.69 -14.52 29.53
CA GLU A 23 -30.18 -15.89 29.65
C GLU A 23 -29.87 -16.50 28.29
N THR A 24 -30.65 -16.18 27.26
CA THR A 24 -30.39 -16.57 25.87
C THR A 24 -29.09 -15.97 25.35
N VAL A 25 -28.90 -14.66 25.47
CA VAL A 25 -27.67 -13.96 25.08
C VAL A 25 -26.48 -14.49 25.88
N ARG A 26 -26.65 -14.76 27.18
CA ARG A 26 -25.59 -15.35 28.03
C ARG A 26 -25.14 -16.72 27.53
N HIS A 27 -26.08 -17.63 27.27
CA HIS A 27 -25.76 -18.96 26.76
C HIS A 27 -25.07 -18.88 25.39
N LEU A 28 -25.56 -17.99 24.53
CA LEU A 28 -24.99 -17.74 23.22
C LEU A 28 -23.55 -17.22 23.29
N VAL A 29 -23.28 -16.22 24.13
CA VAL A 29 -21.92 -15.71 24.37
C VAL A 29 -21.02 -16.85 24.87
N THR A 30 -21.50 -17.66 25.82
CA THR A 30 -20.73 -18.77 26.39
C THR A 30 -20.33 -19.77 25.28
N SER A 31 -21.29 -20.22 24.48
CA SER A 31 -21.04 -21.19 23.42
C SER A 31 -20.17 -20.65 22.29
N VAL A 32 -20.35 -19.40 21.87
CA VAL A 32 -19.55 -18.81 20.78
C VAL A 32 -18.06 -18.65 21.17
N PHE A 33 -17.78 -18.31 22.44
CA PHE A 33 -16.41 -18.19 22.93
C PHE A 33 -15.79 -19.55 23.34
N GLU A 34 -16.58 -20.57 23.68
CA GLU A 34 -16.10 -21.94 23.92
C GLU A 34 -15.66 -22.67 22.64
N GLU A 35 -16.30 -22.38 21.50
CA GLU A 35 -15.98 -22.97 20.18
C GLU A 35 -14.83 -22.24 19.44
N GLU A 36 -14.07 -21.35 20.10
CA GLU A 36 -12.93 -20.58 19.57
C GLU A 36 -13.20 -19.73 18.29
N TYR A 37 -14.44 -19.35 18.00
CA TYR A 37 -14.70 -18.45 16.87
C TYR A 37 -14.15 -17.05 17.11
N ALA A 38 -13.52 -16.45 16.08
CA ALA A 38 -13.09 -15.06 16.11
C ALA A 38 -14.29 -14.09 16.03
N VAL A 39 -14.96 -13.84 17.15
CA VAL A 39 -16.18 -13.03 17.25
C VAL A 39 -16.00 -11.86 18.21
N MET A 40 -16.53 -10.70 17.84
CA MET A 40 -16.79 -9.57 18.72
C MET A 40 -18.28 -9.54 19.04
N ILE A 41 -18.64 -9.29 20.29
CA ILE A 41 -20.04 -9.16 20.70
C ILE A 41 -20.31 -7.70 21.07
N THR A 42 -21.26 -7.08 20.40
CA THR A 42 -21.73 -5.74 20.73
C THR A 42 -23.14 -5.83 21.31
N ILE A 43 -23.37 -5.21 22.47
CA ILE A 43 -24.70 -5.13 23.09
C ILE A 43 -25.11 -3.66 23.10
N ILE A 44 -26.20 -3.37 22.39
CA ILE A 44 -26.86 -2.07 22.36
C ILE A 44 -28.17 -2.22 23.12
N THR A 45 -28.37 -1.49 24.22
CA THR A 45 -29.67 -1.49 24.92
C THR A 45 -30.38 -0.17 24.69
N PHE A 46 -31.69 -0.20 24.51
CA PHE A 46 -32.50 1.00 24.33
C PHE A 46 -33.73 0.98 25.23
N THR A 47 -34.07 2.16 25.77
CA THR A 47 -35.26 2.42 26.57
C THR A 47 -35.56 3.92 26.60
N GLU A 48 -36.75 4.30 27.03
CA GLU A 48 -37.16 5.71 27.07
C GLU A 48 -38.13 6.05 28.20
N SER A 49 -38.34 7.35 28.37
CA SER A 49 -39.39 7.91 29.22
C SER A 49 -39.67 9.34 28.81
N SER A 50 -40.72 9.92 29.41
CA SER A 50 -40.98 11.37 29.36
C SER A 50 -39.82 12.28 29.80
N GLN A 51 -38.73 11.73 30.38
CA GLN A 51 -37.53 12.47 30.78
C GLN A 51 -36.39 12.38 29.75
N GLY A 52 -36.43 11.45 28.80
CA GLY A 52 -35.35 11.27 27.83
C GLY A 52 -35.37 9.95 27.06
N CYS A 53 -34.56 9.93 25.99
CA CYS A 53 -34.23 8.76 25.18
C CYS A 53 -32.86 8.23 25.61
N PHE A 54 -32.77 6.94 25.94
CA PHE A 54 -31.57 6.32 26.49
C PHE A 54 -31.13 5.14 25.63
N VAL A 55 -29.93 5.23 25.04
CA VAL A 55 -29.30 4.16 24.26
C VAL A 55 -27.85 4.01 24.70
N THR A 56 -27.42 2.78 24.99
CA THR A 56 -26.05 2.46 25.39
C THR A 56 -25.45 1.43 24.45
N ASN A 57 -24.16 1.54 24.15
CA ASN A 57 -23.42 0.66 23.25
C ASN A 57 -22.13 0.17 23.93
N HIS A 58 -21.95 -1.14 24.01
CA HIS A 58 -20.74 -1.76 24.53
C HIS A 58 -20.32 -2.94 23.66
N SER A 59 -19.04 -2.97 23.25
CA SER A 59 -18.43 -4.05 22.46
C SER A 59 -17.41 -4.82 23.30
N PHE A 60 -17.41 -6.15 23.16
CA PHE A 60 -16.62 -7.08 23.95
C PHE A 60 -15.90 -8.06 23.02
N THR A 61 -14.63 -8.32 23.31
CA THR A 61 -13.84 -9.38 22.67
C THR A 61 -13.61 -10.57 23.61
N GLU A 62 -14.06 -10.47 24.87
CA GLU A 62 -13.93 -11.49 25.90
C GLU A 62 -15.32 -11.91 26.38
N GLY A 63 -15.59 -13.22 26.37
CA GLY A 63 -16.92 -13.77 26.71
C GLY A 63 -17.34 -13.48 28.15
N ASP A 64 -16.42 -13.59 29.11
CA ASP A 64 -16.72 -13.33 30.54
C ASP A 64 -17.15 -11.89 30.80
N GLU A 65 -16.56 -10.92 30.09
CA GLU A 65 -16.92 -9.51 30.21
C GLU A 65 -18.31 -9.24 29.62
N ALA A 66 -18.61 -9.80 28.45
CA ALA A 66 -19.94 -9.72 27.85
C ALA A 66 -21.01 -10.38 28.75
N ILE A 67 -20.71 -11.53 29.35
CA ILE A 67 -21.58 -12.24 30.30
C ILE A 67 -21.83 -11.40 31.56
N SER A 68 -20.78 -10.75 32.08
CA SER A 68 -20.89 -9.85 33.23
C SER A 68 -21.78 -8.65 32.91
N PHE A 69 -21.57 -8.03 31.74
CA PHE A 69 -22.37 -6.91 31.28
C PHE A 69 -23.84 -7.29 31.10
N ILE A 70 -24.16 -8.37 30.36
CA ILE A 70 -25.56 -8.77 30.15
C ILE A 70 -26.25 -9.09 31.48
N LYS A 71 -25.58 -9.71 32.45
CA LYS A 71 -26.15 -9.95 33.79
C LYS A 71 -26.52 -8.64 34.49
N SER A 72 -25.73 -7.59 34.30
CA SER A 72 -25.93 -6.27 34.92
C SER A 72 -27.12 -5.48 34.34
N VAL A 73 -27.56 -5.80 33.11
CA VAL A 73 -28.69 -5.13 32.46
C VAL A 73 -29.98 -5.31 33.28
N GLN A 74 -30.67 -4.23 33.60
CA GLN A 74 -31.91 -4.22 34.39
C GLN A 74 -33.05 -3.63 33.57
N LEU A 75 -34.25 -4.15 33.78
CA LEU A 75 -35.48 -3.62 33.18
C LEU A 75 -35.66 -2.15 33.59
N CYS A 76 -36.04 -1.31 32.64
CA CYS A 76 -36.28 0.12 32.81
C CYS A 76 -35.07 0.95 33.30
N VAL A 77 -33.88 0.37 33.44
CA VAL A 77 -32.72 1.09 33.97
C VAL A 77 -31.61 1.08 32.93
N PRO A 78 -31.36 2.22 32.24
CA PRO A 78 -30.32 2.28 31.24
C PRO A 78 -28.94 2.01 31.87
N PRO A 79 -28.10 1.14 31.26
CA PRO A 79 -26.76 0.86 31.76
C PRO A 79 -25.94 2.14 32.03
N GLY A 80 -25.22 2.17 33.14
CA GLY A 80 -24.45 3.35 33.57
C GLY A 80 -25.27 4.47 34.25
N ASN A 81 -26.60 4.37 34.29
CA ASN A 81 -27.50 5.38 34.87
C ASN A 81 -28.48 4.76 35.90
N PRO A 82 -28.00 4.26 37.06
CA PRO A 82 -28.83 3.52 38.01
C PRO A 82 -29.92 4.37 38.70
N SER A 83 -29.84 5.70 38.61
CA SER A 83 -30.84 6.62 39.17
C SER A 83 -32.03 6.88 38.24
N VAL A 84 -32.00 6.37 37.01
CA VAL A 84 -33.03 6.58 35.99
C VAL A 84 -33.94 5.36 35.92
N SER A 85 -35.25 5.58 35.98
CA SER A 85 -36.29 4.56 35.75
C SER A 85 -37.08 4.95 34.52
N ALA A 86 -36.69 4.41 33.37
CA ALA A 86 -37.24 4.66 32.05
C ALA A 86 -38.14 3.49 31.60
N ASN A 87 -39.44 3.57 31.90
CA ASN A 87 -40.36 2.43 31.74
C ASN A 87 -40.92 2.24 30.32
N GLY A 88 -40.58 3.09 29.36
CA GLY A 88 -41.30 3.17 28.09
C GLY A 88 -42.64 3.93 28.23
N GLY A 89 -43.23 4.28 27.10
CA GLY A 89 -44.61 4.80 27.02
C GLY A 89 -45.65 3.68 26.90
N ASP A 90 -46.94 4.00 26.91
CA ASP A 90 -48.01 3.04 26.57
C ASP A 90 -48.14 2.87 25.03
N GLY A 91 -47.04 2.57 24.31
CA GLY A 91 -47.05 2.66 22.84
C GLY A 91 -45.80 2.12 22.12
N ASP A 92 -45.43 2.80 21.03
CA ASP A 92 -44.20 2.55 20.27
C ASP A 92 -42.97 3.05 21.06
N GLU A 93 -41.77 2.60 20.68
CA GLU A 93 -40.52 2.83 21.43
C GLU A 93 -39.41 3.46 20.55
N ASN A 94 -38.22 3.67 21.12
CA ASN A 94 -37.08 4.37 20.52
C ASN A 94 -36.13 3.51 19.64
N GLN A 95 -36.67 2.60 18.84
CA GLN A 95 -35.85 1.74 17.96
C GLN A 95 -35.05 2.54 16.91
N LYS A 96 -35.47 3.77 16.51
CA LYS A 96 -34.69 4.57 15.53
C LYS A 96 -33.36 4.98 16.14
N ALA A 97 -33.36 5.39 17.40
CA ALA A 97 -32.14 5.70 18.13
C ALA A 97 -31.23 4.48 18.29
N ALA A 98 -31.80 3.29 18.51
CA ALA A 98 -31.06 2.03 18.58
C ALA A 98 -30.39 1.68 17.22
N PHE A 99 -31.12 1.81 16.11
CA PHE A 99 -30.56 1.61 14.77
C PHE A 99 -29.48 2.65 14.41
N ALA A 100 -29.67 3.91 14.79
CA ALA A 100 -28.67 4.95 14.55
C ALA A 100 -27.36 4.68 15.30
N GLU A 101 -27.41 4.00 16.45
CA GLU A 101 -26.20 3.61 17.17
C GLU A 101 -25.31 2.65 16.37
N LEU A 102 -25.87 1.88 15.42
CA LEU A 102 -25.08 1.05 14.50
C LEU A 102 -24.14 1.88 13.61
N LEU A 103 -24.43 3.16 13.36
CA LEU A 103 -23.55 4.06 12.60
C LEU A 103 -22.22 4.34 13.31
N THR A 104 -22.14 4.05 14.62
CA THR A 104 -20.91 4.20 15.41
C THR A 104 -19.97 3.00 15.29
N LEU A 105 -20.45 1.89 14.73
CA LEU A 105 -19.68 0.66 14.57
C LEU A 105 -18.82 0.70 13.30
N ASP A 106 -17.75 -0.08 13.29
CA ASP A 106 -16.86 -0.23 12.13
C ASP A 106 -17.59 -0.90 10.97
N CYS A 107 -17.84 -0.15 9.90
CA CYS A 107 -18.54 -0.63 8.70
C CYS A 107 -17.77 -1.68 7.89
N THR A 108 -16.48 -1.85 8.14
CA THR A 108 -15.65 -2.84 7.45
C THR A 108 -15.76 -4.23 8.06
N MET A 109 -16.28 -4.35 9.29
CA MET A 109 -16.47 -5.63 9.97
C MET A 109 -17.81 -6.25 9.60
N PRO A 110 -17.84 -7.51 9.10
CA PRO A 110 -19.09 -8.24 8.88
C PRO A 110 -19.92 -8.28 10.16
N THR A 111 -21.15 -7.79 10.10
CA THR A 111 -21.99 -7.58 11.28
C THR A 111 -23.33 -8.29 11.12
N ILE A 112 -23.69 -9.10 12.12
CA ILE A 112 -25.01 -9.72 12.24
C ILE A 112 -25.69 -9.13 13.46
N ALA A 113 -26.76 -8.40 13.24
CA ALA A 113 -27.53 -7.74 14.28
C ALA A 113 -28.83 -8.50 14.57
N PHE A 114 -29.18 -8.61 15.86
CA PHE A 114 -30.47 -9.10 16.33
C PHE A 114 -31.18 -7.97 17.06
N LEU A 115 -32.28 -7.46 16.49
CA LEU A 115 -33.21 -6.59 17.20
C LEU A 115 -34.19 -7.46 17.97
N ILE A 116 -34.25 -7.27 19.29
CA ILE A 116 -35.14 -8.00 20.19
C ILE A 116 -36.07 -7.00 20.86
N THR A 117 -37.37 -7.08 20.56
CA THR A 117 -38.38 -6.09 20.99
C THR A 117 -39.78 -6.70 21.06
N ASP A 118 -40.67 -6.11 21.86
CA ASP A 118 -42.09 -6.46 21.90
C ASP A 118 -43.02 -5.34 21.35
N ALA A 119 -42.49 -4.14 21.14
CA ALA A 119 -43.21 -2.96 20.65
C ALA A 119 -42.90 -2.59 19.18
N GLY A 120 -43.70 -1.66 18.63
CA GLY A 120 -43.45 -1.02 17.34
C GLY A 120 -42.50 0.18 17.46
N PRO A 121 -41.92 0.67 16.34
CA PRO A 121 -41.08 1.87 16.35
C PRO A 121 -41.88 3.16 16.19
N HIS A 122 -41.42 4.26 16.78
CA HIS A 122 -42.01 5.58 16.57
C HIS A 122 -42.02 6.01 15.09
N LEU A 123 -43.19 6.00 14.46
CA LEU A 123 -43.40 6.50 13.09
C LEU A 123 -43.66 8.02 13.10
N LEU A 124 -43.09 8.75 12.13
CA LEU A 124 -43.12 10.23 12.06
C LEU A 124 -44.55 10.84 12.02
N ALA A 125 -45.56 10.07 11.61
CA ALA A 125 -46.87 10.60 11.23
C ALA A 125 -47.88 10.75 12.39
N GLU A 126 -47.82 9.93 13.45
CA GLU A 126 -48.96 9.80 14.38
C GLU A 126 -48.66 10.08 15.87
N SER A 127 -47.41 10.09 16.32
CA SER A 127 -47.07 10.22 17.75
C SER A 127 -46.19 11.44 18.06
N ARG A 128 -46.83 12.58 18.44
CA ARG A 128 -46.15 13.69 19.13
C ARG A 128 -46.07 13.43 20.64
N THR A 129 -45.55 12.26 21.02
CA THR A 129 -45.26 11.94 22.41
C THR A 129 -43.95 12.65 22.83
N ARG A 130 -43.76 12.88 24.14
CA ARG A 130 -42.52 13.51 24.62
C ARG A 130 -41.31 12.59 24.36
N GLU A 131 -41.55 11.31 24.45
CA GLU A 131 -40.66 10.20 24.14
C GLU A 131 -40.13 10.31 22.69
N ALA A 132 -41.03 10.43 21.70
CA ALA A 132 -40.66 10.63 20.31
C ALA A 132 -39.87 11.93 20.07
N GLU A 133 -40.22 13.04 20.76
CA GLU A 133 -39.45 14.28 20.68
C GLU A 133 -38.02 14.12 21.25
N HIS A 134 -37.86 13.40 22.35
CA HIS A 134 -36.55 13.08 22.92
C HIS A 134 -35.71 12.21 21.99
N GLU A 135 -36.33 11.25 21.30
CA GLU A 135 -35.65 10.43 20.29
C GLU A 135 -35.17 11.26 19.10
N ILE A 136 -35.99 12.19 18.59
CA ILE A 136 -35.60 13.12 17.52
C ILE A 136 -34.41 13.99 17.95
N ASN A 137 -34.44 14.50 19.18
CA ASN A 137 -33.33 15.30 19.72
C ASN A 137 -32.06 14.46 19.87
N PHE A 138 -32.17 13.22 20.36
CA PHE A 138 -31.05 12.30 20.46
C PHE A 138 -30.40 12.02 19.09
N LEU A 139 -31.20 11.75 18.05
CA LEU A 139 -30.71 11.53 16.68
C LEU A 139 -29.97 12.76 16.13
N LYS A 140 -30.48 13.97 16.40
CA LYS A 140 -29.83 15.21 15.97
C LYS A 140 -28.55 15.50 16.75
N GLU A 141 -28.57 15.36 18.07
CA GLU A 141 -27.45 15.72 18.94
C GLU A 141 -26.31 14.71 18.87
N LYS A 142 -26.62 13.40 18.87
CA LYS A 142 -25.60 12.34 18.93
C LYS A 142 -25.12 11.91 17.54
N HIS A 143 -26.04 11.79 16.57
CA HIS A 143 -25.74 11.21 15.25
C HIS A 143 -25.81 12.22 14.10
N SER A 144 -26.10 13.50 14.38
CA SER A 144 -26.26 14.55 13.35
C SER A 144 -27.32 14.24 12.30
N VAL A 145 -28.33 13.43 12.64
CA VAL A 145 -29.41 13.04 11.73
C VAL A 145 -30.54 14.07 11.83
N ALA A 146 -30.67 14.93 10.82
CA ALA A 146 -31.67 16.00 10.79
C ALA A 146 -33.09 15.48 10.48
N ASP A 147 -33.19 14.52 9.57
CA ASP A 147 -34.42 13.83 9.23
C ASP A 147 -34.54 12.53 10.04
N SER A 148 -35.38 12.57 11.07
CA SER A 148 -35.62 11.48 12.02
C SER A 148 -36.59 10.43 11.50
N ASP A 149 -36.90 10.42 10.19
CA ASP A 149 -37.71 9.37 9.60
C ASP A 149 -37.03 8.01 9.76
N MET A 150 -37.81 6.99 10.12
CA MET A 150 -37.30 5.64 10.28
C MET A 150 -36.69 5.16 8.97
N PHE A 151 -37.33 5.41 7.82
CA PHE A 151 -36.81 4.95 6.53
C PHE A 151 -35.51 5.65 6.14
N ASN A 152 -35.35 6.92 6.50
CA ASN A 152 -34.09 7.65 6.35
C ASN A 152 -33.00 7.09 7.27
N VAL A 153 -33.27 6.86 8.55
CA VAL A 153 -32.31 6.25 9.49
C VAL A 153 -31.85 4.88 8.96
N LEU A 154 -32.78 4.03 8.53
CA LEU A 154 -32.43 2.72 7.96
C LEU A 154 -31.63 2.85 6.65
N ALA A 155 -31.92 3.85 5.81
CA ALA A 155 -31.14 4.09 4.60
C ALA A 155 -29.71 4.54 4.91
N LEU A 156 -29.52 5.40 5.92
CA LEU A 156 -28.19 5.80 6.40
C LEU A 156 -27.41 4.60 6.96
N VAL A 157 -28.06 3.73 7.74
CA VAL A 157 -27.44 2.50 8.25
C VAL A 157 -27.06 1.56 7.10
N GLN A 158 -27.96 1.35 6.13
CA GLN A 158 -27.67 0.52 4.97
C GLN A 158 -26.50 1.06 4.14
N ALA A 159 -26.44 2.38 3.95
CA ALA A 159 -25.35 3.05 3.25
C ALA A 159 -24.02 2.95 4.03
N HIS A 160 -24.04 3.09 5.36
CA HIS A 160 -22.85 3.00 6.20
C HIS A 160 -22.16 1.64 6.08
N PHE A 161 -22.91 0.54 6.11
CA PHE A 161 -22.35 -0.82 6.07
C PHE A 161 -22.09 -1.37 4.67
N GLU A 162 -22.55 -0.72 3.60
CA GLU A 162 -22.38 -1.16 2.20
C GLU A 162 -22.72 -2.67 1.98
N GLY A 163 -23.78 -3.14 2.66
CA GLY A 163 -24.23 -4.54 2.61
C GLY A 163 -23.57 -5.48 3.62
N ASN A 164 -22.59 -5.06 4.42
CA ASN A 164 -21.92 -5.89 5.45
C ASN A 164 -22.74 -6.06 6.75
N LEU A 165 -24.02 -5.69 6.73
CA LEU A 165 -24.92 -5.78 7.87
C LEU A 165 -26.13 -6.66 7.52
N ILE A 166 -26.39 -7.66 8.37
CA ILE A 166 -27.65 -8.39 8.40
C ILE A 166 -28.43 -7.98 9.65
N VAL A 167 -29.72 -7.68 9.52
CA VAL A 167 -30.59 -7.38 10.67
C VAL A 167 -31.69 -8.43 10.78
N ASN A 168 -31.58 -9.26 11.81
CA ASN A 168 -32.60 -10.21 12.22
C ASN A 168 -33.52 -9.55 13.24
N ILE A 169 -34.82 -9.79 13.12
CA ILE A 169 -35.82 -9.26 14.03
C ILE A 169 -36.42 -10.41 14.83
N VAL A 170 -36.28 -10.36 16.15
CA VAL A 170 -36.96 -11.23 17.11
C VAL A 170 -38.05 -10.40 17.78
N LYS A 171 -39.29 -10.55 17.31
CA LYS A 171 -40.43 -9.77 17.82
C LYS A 171 -41.27 -10.63 18.77
N TYR A 172 -41.39 -10.21 20.02
CA TYR A 172 -42.33 -10.79 20.99
C TYR A 172 -43.72 -10.17 20.79
N ILE A 173 -44.79 -10.94 20.94
CA ILE A 173 -46.13 -10.46 20.56
C ILE A 173 -46.71 -9.49 21.60
N LYS A 174 -46.77 -8.21 21.21
CA LYS A 174 -47.89 -7.31 21.44
C LYS A 174 -48.03 -6.44 20.17
N ASN A 175 -49.25 -6.30 19.62
CA ASN A 175 -49.55 -5.66 18.31
C ASN A 175 -49.12 -6.50 17.09
N SER A 176 -50.05 -7.34 16.61
CA SER A 176 -49.89 -8.39 15.58
C SER A 176 -49.64 -7.89 14.13
N ASP A 177 -49.25 -6.63 13.93
CA ASP A 177 -48.78 -6.17 12.63
C ASP A 177 -47.25 -6.33 12.55
N HIS A 178 -46.83 -7.28 11.73
CA HIS A 178 -45.41 -7.59 11.50
C HIS A 178 -44.87 -6.93 10.23
N ARG A 179 -45.68 -6.16 9.47
CA ARG A 179 -45.26 -5.65 8.17
C ARG A 179 -44.04 -4.75 8.24
N MET A 180 -44.01 -3.83 9.20
CA MET A 180 -42.87 -2.90 9.37
C MET A 180 -41.58 -3.67 9.65
N TYR A 181 -41.60 -4.61 10.60
CA TYR A 181 -40.43 -5.41 10.93
C TYR A 181 -40.05 -6.43 9.85
N GLY A 182 -41.03 -6.99 9.13
CA GLY A 182 -40.77 -7.79 7.93
C GLY A 182 -40.08 -6.97 6.84
N SER A 183 -40.49 -5.72 6.64
CA SER A 183 -39.84 -4.79 5.73
C SER A 183 -38.42 -4.40 6.16
N ILE A 184 -38.17 -4.22 7.46
CA ILE A 184 -36.82 -3.97 8.01
C ILE A 184 -35.94 -5.20 7.78
N ALA A 185 -36.38 -6.39 8.19
CA ALA A 185 -35.64 -7.64 7.98
C ALA A 185 -35.31 -7.85 6.50
N LYS A 186 -36.28 -7.64 5.60
CA LYS A 186 -36.08 -7.73 4.15
C LYS A 186 -35.06 -6.71 3.62
N LYS A 187 -35.06 -5.48 4.14
CA LYS A 187 -34.12 -4.41 3.72
C LYS A 187 -32.66 -4.75 4.04
N PHE A 188 -32.42 -5.49 5.11
CA PHE A 188 -31.09 -5.89 5.57
C PHE A 188 -30.86 -7.40 5.43
N ASP A 189 -31.53 -8.06 4.48
CA ASP A 189 -31.32 -9.47 4.17
C ASP A 189 -31.41 -10.44 5.36
N GLY A 190 -32.12 -10.07 6.43
CA GLY A 190 -32.31 -10.88 7.62
C GLY A 190 -33.61 -11.69 7.61
N VAL A 191 -33.96 -12.18 8.80
CA VAL A 191 -35.20 -12.93 9.05
C VAL A 191 -36.06 -12.26 10.12
N LEU A 192 -37.37 -12.45 9.99
CA LEU A 192 -38.34 -12.13 11.03
C LEU A 192 -38.72 -13.41 11.78
N ILE A 193 -38.48 -13.39 13.09
CA ILE A 193 -38.62 -14.52 13.99
C ILE A 193 -39.59 -14.15 15.11
N GLU A 194 -40.54 -15.04 15.39
CA GLU A 194 -41.41 -14.96 16.57
C GLU A 194 -41.18 -16.18 17.50
N PRO A 195 -40.92 -15.95 18.80
CA PRO A 195 -40.85 -17.02 19.80
C PRO A 195 -42.23 -17.69 20.07
N LYS A 196 -42.38 -19.01 19.82
CA LYS A 196 -43.57 -19.78 20.22
C LYS A 196 -43.62 -20.09 21.71
N VAL A 197 -42.45 -20.29 22.30
CA VAL A 197 -42.26 -20.62 23.72
C VAL A 197 -41.58 -19.47 24.44
N ARG A 198 -41.82 -19.36 25.75
CA ARG A 198 -41.22 -18.32 26.61
C ARG A 198 -40.09 -18.84 27.50
N ALA A 199 -39.73 -20.11 27.37
CA ALA A 199 -38.68 -20.73 28.17
C ALA A 199 -37.29 -20.35 27.63
N ALA A 200 -36.50 -19.64 28.44
CA ALA A 200 -35.20 -19.10 28.06
C ALA A 200 -34.25 -20.15 27.46
N GLN A 201 -34.15 -21.33 28.09
CA GLN A 201 -33.28 -22.40 27.63
C GLN A 201 -33.67 -22.92 26.23
N GLN A 202 -34.97 -23.00 25.92
CA GLN A 202 -35.45 -23.49 24.63
C GLN A 202 -35.17 -22.49 23.52
N LEU A 203 -35.38 -21.19 23.79
CA LEU A 203 -35.06 -20.11 22.86
C LEU A 203 -33.54 -20.00 22.62
N ALA A 204 -32.74 -20.13 23.68
CA ALA A 204 -31.29 -20.19 23.61
C ALA A 204 -30.83 -21.33 22.71
N ASN A 205 -31.37 -22.54 22.92
CA ASN A 205 -31.02 -23.71 22.11
C ASN A 205 -31.39 -23.50 20.63
N GLY A 206 -32.56 -22.94 20.32
CA GLY A 206 -32.94 -22.69 18.92
C GLY A 206 -32.09 -21.59 18.24
N LEU A 207 -31.76 -20.50 18.94
CA LEU A 207 -30.85 -19.47 18.42
C LEU A 207 -29.41 -19.99 18.27
N MET A 208 -28.98 -20.87 19.17
CA MET A 208 -27.71 -21.58 19.04
C MET A 208 -27.70 -22.47 17.81
N VAL A 209 -28.77 -23.23 17.53
CA VAL A 209 -28.84 -24.03 16.29
C VAL A 209 -28.77 -23.14 15.05
N ILE A 210 -29.39 -21.95 15.06
CA ILE A 210 -29.26 -20.98 13.96
C ILE A 210 -27.79 -20.55 13.80
N LEU A 211 -27.14 -20.14 14.89
CA LEU A 211 -25.77 -19.63 14.86
C LEU A 211 -24.72 -20.70 14.59
N SER A 212 -24.81 -21.88 15.21
CA SER A 212 -23.92 -23.02 14.91
C SER A 212 -24.05 -23.39 13.43
N LYS A 213 -25.27 -23.49 12.88
CA LYS A 213 -25.44 -23.70 11.44
C LYS A 213 -24.86 -22.56 10.61
N MET A 214 -24.92 -21.30 11.07
CA MET A 214 -24.25 -20.17 10.38
C MET A 214 -22.73 -20.31 10.42
N PHE A 215 -22.16 -20.61 11.59
CA PHE A 215 -20.72 -20.73 11.80
C PHE A 215 -20.14 -21.94 11.08
N ASP A 216 -20.77 -23.12 11.17
CA ASP A 216 -20.41 -24.33 10.41
C ASP A 216 -20.35 -24.05 8.90
N ARG A 217 -21.33 -23.30 8.39
CA ARG A 217 -21.41 -22.91 6.97
C ARG A 217 -20.39 -21.82 6.62
N CYS A 218 -20.03 -20.95 7.57
CA CYS A 218 -18.94 -19.97 7.42
C CYS A 218 -17.54 -20.62 7.48
N ALA A 219 -17.40 -21.75 8.19
CA ALA A 219 -16.19 -22.56 8.24
C ALA A 219 -16.02 -23.47 6.99
N GLY A 220 -17.01 -23.50 6.09
CA GLY A 220 -16.95 -24.27 4.84
C GLY A 220 -17.59 -25.67 4.92
N GLY A 221 -18.34 -25.97 5.97
CA GLY A 221 -19.12 -27.21 6.08
C GLY A 221 -20.21 -27.29 4.99
N THR A 222 -20.27 -28.42 4.28
CA THR A 222 -21.38 -28.74 3.38
C THR A 222 -22.58 -29.24 4.17
N PHE A 223 -23.79 -28.90 3.73
CA PHE A 223 -24.97 -29.69 4.12
C PHE A 223 -24.83 -31.05 3.43
N ALA A 224 -24.18 -32.01 4.09
CA ALA A 224 -24.45 -33.40 3.77
C ALA A 224 -25.95 -33.60 4.00
N ALA A 225 -26.69 -33.99 2.95
CA ALA A 225 -28.04 -34.51 3.13
C ALA A 225 -27.92 -35.67 4.12
N ALA A 226 -28.26 -35.41 5.38
CA ALA A 226 -27.97 -36.32 6.47
C ALA A 226 -28.72 -37.64 6.24
N THR A 227 -27.98 -38.63 5.79
CA THR A 227 -28.25 -40.04 6.05
C THR A 227 -27.64 -40.37 7.41
N GLU A 228 -28.09 -39.70 8.48
CA GLU A 228 -27.81 -40.11 9.87
C GLU A 228 -29.02 -39.81 10.76
N GLU A 229 -29.72 -40.88 11.15
CA GLU A 229 -30.98 -40.91 11.90
C GLU A 229 -30.86 -40.51 13.40
N GLY A 230 -29.78 -39.83 13.81
CA GLY A 230 -29.47 -39.57 15.23
C GLY A 230 -29.71 -38.15 15.75
N ASN A 231 -29.27 -37.12 15.01
CA ASN A 231 -29.17 -35.73 15.51
C ASN A 231 -30.19 -34.74 14.89
N THR A 232 -30.89 -35.13 13.82
CA THR A 232 -31.86 -34.27 13.13
C THR A 232 -33.11 -33.97 13.98
N SER A 233 -33.56 -34.90 14.81
CA SER A 233 -34.78 -34.72 15.62
C SER A 233 -34.65 -33.67 16.72
N ALA A 234 -33.47 -33.52 17.34
CA ALA A 234 -33.24 -32.56 18.41
C ALA A 234 -33.07 -31.13 17.89
N ASN A 235 -32.36 -30.96 16.76
CA ASN A 235 -32.17 -29.65 16.12
C ASN A 235 -33.48 -29.12 15.50
N ASP A 236 -34.28 -29.99 14.89
CA ASP A 236 -35.59 -29.60 14.37
C ASP A 236 -36.56 -29.25 15.52
N ALA A 237 -36.53 -29.98 16.64
CA ALA A 237 -37.31 -29.65 17.84
C ALA A 237 -36.88 -28.31 18.48
N ALA A 238 -35.60 -27.96 18.41
CA ALA A 238 -35.08 -26.67 18.89
C ALA A 238 -35.43 -25.51 17.96
N LEU A 239 -35.50 -25.72 16.64
CA LEU A 239 -35.94 -24.69 15.69
C LEU A 239 -37.47 -24.49 15.71
N ASP A 240 -38.23 -25.54 16.03
CA ASP A 240 -39.70 -25.47 16.16
C ASP A 240 -40.16 -24.55 17.30
N THR A 241 -39.25 -24.11 18.19
CA THR A 241 -39.53 -23.09 19.21
C THR A 241 -39.81 -21.71 18.61
N PHE A 242 -39.50 -21.50 17.33
CA PHE A 242 -39.67 -20.25 16.61
C PHE A 242 -40.64 -20.40 15.43
N ILE A 243 -41.33 -19.31 15.10
CA ILE A 243 -42.01 -19.12 13.82
C ILE A 243 -41.12 -18.24 12.99
N PHE A 244 -40.73 -18.73 11.82
CA PHE A 244 -40.03 -17.95 10.81
C PHE A 244 -41.05 -17.47 9.79
N TYR A 245 -41.04 -16.17 9.51
CA TYR A 245 -41.93 -15.60 8.51
C TYR A 245 -41.29 -15.56 7.14
N ASP A 246 -42.05 -15.92 6.12
CA ASP A 246 -41.64 -15.74 4.73
C ASP A 246 -41.80 -14.27 4.31
N LEU A 247 -40.69 -13.71 3.80
CA LEU A 247 -40.55 -12.33 3.37
C LEU A 247 -40.20 -12.24 1.87
N GLU A 248 -40.30 -13.32 1.10
CA GLU A 248 -39.96 -13.31 -0.33
C GLU A 248 -40.80 -12.30 -1.12
N ALA A 249 -42.12 -12.30 -0.90
CA ALA A 249 -43.07 -11.43 -1.57
C ALA A 249 -43.14 -9.98 -1.01
N PHE A 250 -42.33 -9.65 0.00
CA PHE A 250 -42.31 -8.31 0.59
C PHE A 250 -41.54 -7.33 -0.30
N ASN A 251 -42.17 -6.18 -0.58
CA ASN A 251 -41.47 -5.05 -1.16
C ASN A 251 -40.78 -4.24 -0.04
N VAL A 252 -39.60 -3.69 -0.33
CA VAL A 252 -38.88 -2.79 0.59
C VAL A 252 -39.50 -1.40 0.50
N PRO A 253 -40.21 -0.93 1.52
CA PRO A 253 -40.90 0.37 1.50
C PRO A 253 -39.90 1.51 1.73
N SER A 254 -40.19 2.63 1.07
CA SER A 254 -39.50 3.91 1.21
C SER A 254 -40.21 4.88 2.17
N CYS A 255 -41.48 4.59 2.51
CA CYS A 255 -42.28 5.36 3.46
C CYS A 255 -43.35 4.48 4.14
N GLU A 256 -43.99 5.01 5.19
CA GLU A 256 -44.98 4.28 5.98
C GLU A 256 -46.20 3.82 5.17
N ALA A 257 -46.67 4.64 4.22
CA ALA A 257 -47.81 4.29 3.38
C ALA A 257 -47.55 3.02 2.56
N GLU A 258 -46.30 2.79 2.15
CA GLU A 258 -45.90 1.61 1.38
C GLU A 258 -45.83 0.34 2.24
N VAL A 259 -45.59 0.46 3.55
CA VAL A 259 -45.63 -0.69 4.48
C VAL A 259 -47.01 -1.35 4.44
N LYS A 260 -48.07 -0.54 4.34
CA LYS A 260 -49.47 -1.02 4.29
C LYS A 260 -49.78 -1.75 2.97
N ASN A 261 -49.00 -1.55 1.92
CA ASN A 261 -49.13 -2.27 0.64
C ASN A 261 -48.61 -3.71 0.71
N ASN A 262 -47.72 -4.02 1.65
CA ASN A 262 -47.31 -5.40 1.90
C ASN A 262 -48.46 -6.18 2.56
N CYS A 263 -48.58 -7.46 2.22
CA CYS A 263 -49.47 -8.37 2.91
C CYS A 263 -48.96 -8.64 4.35
N ILE A 264 -49.85 -9.12 5.22
CA ILE A 264 -49.44 -9.61 6.54
C ILE A 264 -48.53 -10.82 6.30
N PRO A 265 -47.34 -10.89 6.92
CA PRO A 265 -46.39 -11.97 6.65
C PRO A 265 -46.97 -13.30 7.10
N VAL A 266 -46.72 -14.35 6.31
CA VAL A 266 -47.19 -15.72 6.57
C VAL A 266 -46.02 -16.52 7.14
N ALA A 267 -46.32 -17.44 8.06
CA ALA A 267 -45.31 -18.38 8.56
C ALA A 267 -44.78 -19.22 7.39
N GLY A 268 -43.47 -19.13 7.14
CA GLY A 268 -42.77 -19.90 6.11
C GLY A 268 -42.34 -21.27 6.64
N ASP A 269 -41.85 -22.13 5.74
CA ASP A 269 -41.16 -23.34 6.15
C ASP A 269 -39.85 -22.96 6.87
N THR A 270 -39.66 -23.49 8.08
CA THR A 270 -38.53 -23.13 8.93
C THR A 270 -37.19 -23.50 8.29
N ARG A 271 -37.12 -24.60 7.53
CA ARG A 271 -35.89 -25.02 6.85
C ARG A 271 -35.59 -24.12 5.65
N ASP A 272 -36.60 -23.76 4.87
CA ASP A 272 -36.43 -22.92 3.69
C ASP A 272 -35.98 -21.50 4.06
N VAL A 273 -36.62 -20.90 5.07
CA VAL A 273 -36.25 -19.55 5.56
C VAL A 273 -34.86 -19.54 6.19
N LEU A 274 -34.52 -20.59 6.96
CA LEU A 274 -33.20 -20.75 7.55
C LEU A 274 -32.12 -20.98 6.49
N PHE A 275 -32.37 -21.80 5.47
CA PHE A 275 -31.43 -22.03 4.38
C PHE A 275 -31.15 -20.74 3.60
N ALA A 276 -32.20 -20.01 3.21
CA ALA A 276 -32.07 -18.71 2.57
C ALA A 276 -31.31 -17.70 3.44
N PHE A 277 -31.51 -17.74 4.76
CA PHE A 277 -30.77 -16.91 5.70
C PHE A 277 -29.29 -17.30 5.83
N LEU A 278 -28.99 -18.60 5.90
CA LEU A 278 -27.62 -19.13 5.94
C LEU A 278 -26.84 -18.82 4.66
N ASP A 279 -27.49 -18.89 3.50
CA ASP A 279 -26.95 -18.43 2.23
C ASP A 279 -26.55 -16.96 2.29
N ARG A 280 -27.47 -16.09 2.71
CA ARG A 280 -27.21 -14.64 2.83
C ARG A 280 -26.14 -14.31 3.87
N ALA A 281 -26.09 -15.04 4.99
CA ALA A 281 -25.06 -14.89 6.01
C ALA A 281 -23.65 -15.22 5.50
N THR A 282 -23.52 -16.28 4.70
CA THR A 282 -22.24 -16.59 4.05
C THR A 282 -21.80 -15.54 3.03
N VAL A 283 -22.72 -14.84 2.39
CA VAL A 283 -22.42 -13.71 1.49
C VAL A 283 -21.85 -12.50 2.25
N VAL A 284 -22.14 -12.35 3.54
CA VAL A 284 -21.64 -11.26 4.39
C VAL A 284 -20.29 -11.60 5.05
N VAL A 285 -20.06 -12.88 5.39
CA VAL A 285 -18.89 -13.32 6.17
C VAL A 285 -17.82 -14.05 5.35
N GLY A 286 -18.17 -14.75 4.28
CA GLY A 286 -17.25 -15.66 3.58
C GLY A 286 -17.18 -15.50 2.07
N ASP A 287 -18.15 -14.82 1.44
CA ASP A 287 -18.20 -14.75 -0.02
C ASP A 287 -17.97 -13.32 -0.50
N ARG A 288 -16.70 -12.87 -0.44
CA ARG A 288 -16.26 -11.74 -1.28
C ARG A 288 -16.62 -11.99 -2.75
N PHE A 289 -16.81 -13.24 -3.15
CA PHE A 289 -17.21 -13.64 -4.47
C PHE A 289 -18.69 -13.31 -4.80
N ALA A 290 -19.66 -13.60 -3.91
CA ALA A 290 -21.09 -13.55 -4.25
C ALA A 290 -21.67 -12.12 -4.34
N LYS A 291 -21.27 -11.20 -3.46
CA LYS A 291 -21.71 -9.79 -3.49
C LYS A 291 -21.13 -8.98 -4.64
N ARG A 292 -20.07 -9.50 -5.23
CA ARG A 292 -19.27 -8.76 -6.18
C ARG A 292 -19.67 -9.07 -7.61
N ALA A 293 -20.45 -10.11 -7.89
CA ALA A 293 -20.87 -10.48 -9.24
C ALA A 293 -22.09 -9.65 -9.63
N ILE A 294 -21.98 -8.90 -10.73
CA ILE A 294 -23.03 -8.43 -11.67
C ILE A 294 -22.58 -7.06 -12.19
N ALA A 295 -21.74 -7.07 -13.23
CA ALA A 295 -21.49 -5.89 -14.07
C ALA A 295 -20.90 -6.19 -15.47
N ALA A 296 -20.64 -7.46 -15.83
CA ALA A 296 -20.08 -7.79 -17.16
C ALA A 296 -21.18 -8.22 -18.13
N SER A 297 -21.41 -7.43 -19.19
CA SER A 297 -22.34 -7.75 -20.26
C SER A 297 -21.92 -9.01 -21.02
N GLY A 298 -22.86 -9.95 -21.21
CA GLY A 298 -22.61 -11.19 -21.96
C GLY A 298 -21.65 -12.19 -21.28
N LEU A 299 -21.38 -12.05 -19.98
CA LEU A 299 -20.48 -12.94 -19.24
C LEU A 299 -20.93 -14.41 -19.28
N ARG A 300 -22.24 -14.65 -19.16
CA ARG A 300 -22.84 -15.97 -19.27
C ARG A 300 -22.46 -16.64 -20.58
N GLU A 301 -22.72 -15.96 -21.69
CA GLU A 301 -22.44 -16.46 -23.03
C GLU A 301 -20.93 -16.67 -23.23
N GLN A 302 -20.07 -15.81 -22.67
CA GLN A 302 -18.62 -15.97 -22.75
C GLN A 302 -18.09 -17.17 -21.94
N VAL A 303 -18.68 -17.43 -20.77
CA VAL A 303 -18.39 -18.62 -19.96
C VAL A 303 -18.86 -19.89 -20.68
N GLU A 304 -20.08 -19.88 -21.22
CA GLU A 304 -20.62 -20.98 -22.00
C GLU A 304 -19.79 -21.27 -23.26
N LEU A 305 -19.26 -20.23 -23.91
CA LEU A 305 -18.34 -20.38 -25.05
C LEU A 305 -17.06 -21.11 -24.65
N LEU A 306 -16.46 -20.77 -23.50
CA LEU A 306 -15.24 -21.45 -23.03
C LEU A 306 -15.51 -22.90 -22.62
N ILE A 307 -16.65 -23.16 -21.98
CA ILE A 307 -17.09 -24.53 -21.66
C ILE A 307 -17.31 -25.35 -22.94
N THR A 308 -17.96 -24.77 -23.96
CA THR A 308 -18.17 -25.44 -25.26
C THR A 308 -16.83 -25.77 -25.93
N ILE A 309 -15.85 -24.86 -25.87
CA ILE A 309 -14.50 -25.10 -26.38
C ILE A 309 -13.81 -26.22 -25.59
N ALA A 310 -13.89 -26.21 -24.25
CA ALA A 310 -13.33 -27.25 -23.39
C ALA A 310 -13.94 -28.62 -23.67
N GLN A 311 -15.26 -28.72 -23.84
CA GLN A 311 -15.97 -29.95 -24.20
C GLN A 311 -15.55 -30.49 -25.57
N CYS A 312 -15.32 -29.63 -26.55
CA CYS A 312 -14.81 -30.03 -27.86
C CYS A 312 -13.37 -30.55 -27.78
N LEU A 313 -12.50 -29.86 -27.03
CA LEU A 313 -11.09 -30.20 -26.87
C LEU A 313 -10.88 -31.50 -26.09
N THR A 314 -11.76 -31.80 -25.14
CA THR A 314 -11.78 -33.05 -24.35
C THR A 314 -12.56 -34.19 -25.04
N GLY A 315 -13.20 -33.92 -26.18
CA GLY A 315 -13.97 -34.93 -26.93
C GLY A 315 -15.37 -35.24 -26.36
N LYS A 316 -15.83 -34.54 -25.32
CA LYS A 316 -17.20 -34.64 -24.79
C LYS A 316 -18.25 -34.09 -25.77
N LEU A 317 -17.89 -33.14 -26.63
CA LEU A 317 -18.76 -32.56 -27.68
C LEU A 317 -18.13 -32.72 -29.07
N GLY A 318 -18.95 -33.11 -30.06
CA GLY A 318 -18.50 -33.26 -31.44
C GLY A 318 -18.06 -31.94 -32.08
N TYR A 319 -17.03 -31.97 -32.93
CA TYR A 319 -16.45 -30.77 -33.55
C TYR A 319 -17.47 -29.87 -34.28
N ASN A 320 -18.35 -30.47 -35.09
CA ASN A 320 -19.33 -29.69 -35.86
C ASN A 320 -20.37 -29.03 -34.94
N ASP A 321 -20.86 -29.77 -33.94
CA ASP A 321 -21.83 -29.26 -32.97
C ASP A 321 -21.22 -28.15 -32.10
N ALA A 322 -19.96 -28.33 -31.69
CA ALA A 322 -19.20 -27.32 -30.97
C ALA A 322 -18.95 -26.06 -31.82
N LEU A 323 -18.63 -26.22 -33.10
CA LEU A 323 -18.41 -25.10 -34.02
C LEU A 323 -19.69 -24.29 -34.24
N ASP A 324 -20.83 -24.96 -34.45
CA ASP A 324 -22.13 -24.29 -34.64
C ASP A 324 -22.54 -23.53 -33.37
N ARG A 325 -22.44 -24.18 -32.20
CA ARG A 325 -22.75 -23.56 -30.90
C ARG A 325 -21.82 -22.39 -30.59
N ALA A 326 -20.51 -22.56 -30.79
CA ALA A 326 -19.53 -21.50 -30.56
C ALA A 326 -19.72 -20.31 -31.50
N THR A 327 -20.08 -20.54 -32.76
CA THR A 327 -20.37 -19.47 -33.73
C THR A 327 -21.57 -18.64 -33.27
N SER A 328 -22.67 -19.31 -32.89
CA SER A 328 -23.86 -18.63 -32.36
C SER A 328 -23.55 -17.83 -31.09
N LEU A 329 -22.76 -18.37 -30.17
CA LEU A 329 -22.35 -17.68 -28.95
C LEU A 329 -21.48 -16.45 -29.24
N VAL A 330 -20.52 -16.53 -30.17
CA VAL A 330 -19.67 -15.38 -30.55
C VAL A 330 -20.51 -14.22 -31.10
N ASP A 331 -21.50 -14.51 -31.94
CA ASP A 331 -22.38 -13.49 -32.50
C ASP A 331 -23.26 -12.86 -31.41
N LYS A 332 -23.85 -13.69 -30.53
CA LYS A 332 -24.64 -13.24 -29.39
C LYS A 332 -23.84 -12.39 -28.40
N ILE A 333 -22.59 -12.76 -28.13
CA ILE A 333 -21.69 -11.97 -27.26
C ILE A 333 -21.44 -10.58 -27.87
N ARG A 334 -21.21 -10.49 -29.18
CA ARG A 334 -21.01 -9.18 -29.85
C ARG A 334 -22.23 -8.28 -29.74
N GLU A 335 -23.43 -8.84 -29.87
CA GLU A 335 -24.69 -8.10 -29.73
C GLU A 335 -24.89 -7.57 -28.30
N LEU A 336 -24.51 -8.35 -27.29
CA LEU A 336 -24.67 -8.00 -25.87
C LEU A 336 -23.59 -7.02 -25.36
N MET A 337 -22.43 -6.94 -26.04
CA MET A 337 -21.30 -6.12 -25.60
C MET A 337 -21.42 -4.65 -26.03
N PRO A 338 -21.14 -3.68 -25.13
CA PRO A 338 -21.02 -2.27 -25.49
C PRO A 338 -19.99 -2.04 -26.61
N GLU A 339 -20.25 -1.09 -27.51
CA GLU A 339 -19.37 -0.78 -28.66
C GLU A 339 -17.91 -0.56 -28.26
N GLU A 340 -17.68 0.14 -27.14
CA GLU A 340 -16.36 0.42 -26.57
C GLU A 340 -15.59 -0.88 -26.23
N ASN A 341 -16.30 -1.92 -25.82
CA ASN A 341 -15.74 -3.18 -25.37
C ASN A 341 -15.62 -4.23 -26.49
N GLN A 342 -16.33 -4.08 -27.62
CA GLN A 342 -16.34 -5.06 -28.71
C GLN A 342 -14.94 -5.37 -29.26
N SER A 343 -14.02 -4.40 -29.19
CA SER A 343 -12.61 -4.59 -29.59
C SER A 343 -11.83 -5.59 -28.72
N HIS A 344 -12.34 -5.92 -27.53
CA HIS A 344 -11.75 -6.90 -26.61
C HIS A 344 -12.18 -8.34 -26.91
N LEU A 345 -13.26 -8.55 -27.67
CA LEU A 345 -13.63 -9.88 -28.19
C LEU A 345 -12.85 -10.16 -29.48
N LYS A 346 -11.76 -10.91 -29.35
CA LYS A 346 -10.87 -11.25 -30.47
C LYS A 346 -11.30 -12.51 -31.21
N LEU A 347 -12.09 -13.37 -30.56
CA LEU A 347 -12.69 -14.52 -31.22
C LEU A 347 -13.67 -14.07 -32.31
N THR A 348 -13.49 -14.63 -33.49
CA THR A 348 -14.34 -14.48 -34.68
C THR A 348 -14.74 -15.87 -35.17
N ALA A 349 -15.84 -15.96 -35.91
CA ALA A 349 -16.24 -17.21 -36.57
C ALA A 349 -15.09 -17.83 -37.40
N ALA A 350 -14.30 -16.99 -38.07
CA ALA A 350 -13.13 -17.44 -38.85
C ALA A 350 -11.97 -18.01 -37.99
N SER A 351 -11.83 -17.56 -36.74
CA SER A 351 -10.78 -18.07 -35.83
C SER A 351 -11.17 -19.33 -35.07
N LEU A 352 -12.48 -19.61 -34.91
CA LEU A 352 -12.98 -20.74 -34.11
C LEU A 352 -12.45 -22.11 -34.57
N PRO A 353 -12.39 -22.45 -35.87
CA PRO A 353 -11.82 -23.71 -36.32
C PRO A 353 -10.39 -23.93 -35.82
N SER A 354 -9.56 -22.88 -35.81
CA SER A 354 -8.16 -22.96 -35.35
C SER A 354 -8.01 -23.12 -33.84
N VAL A 355 -9.04 -22.80 -33.07
CA VAL A 355 -9.08 -22.96 -31.61
C VAL A 355 -9.63 -24.35 -31.26
N LEU A 356 -10.71 -24.78 -31.93
CA LEU A 356 -11.40 -26.05 -31.69
C LEU A 356 -10.66 -27.28 -32.23
N GLN A 357 -9.85 -27.15 -33.29
CA GLN A 357 -9.10 -28.26 -33.88
C GLN A 357 -7.65 -28.38 -33.36
N GLN A 358 -7.30 -27.73 -32.25
CA GLN A 358 -5.98 -27.94 -31.65
C GLN A 358 -5.88 -29.39 -31.21
N LYS A 359 -5.04 -30.18 -31.91
CA LYS A 359 -4.79 -31.58 -31.56
C LYS A 359 -4.11 -31.62 -30.20
N ILE A 360 -4.85 -31.97 -29.16
CA ILE A 360 -4.30 -32.25 -27.84
C ILE A 360 -3.85 -33.72 -27.88
N SER A 361 -2.56 -33.96 -28.05
CA SER A 361 -2.01 -35.31 -27.89
C SER A 361 -1.83 -35.57 -26.40
N THR A 362 -2.71 -36.37 -25.81
CA THR A 362 -2.71 -36.82 -24.40
C THR A 362 -1.56 -37.77 -24.05
N THR A 363 -0.45 -37.74 -24.77
CA THR A 363 0.65 -38.73 -24.72
C THR A 363 2.01 -38.15 -24.34
N SER A 364 2.05 -36.95 -23.72
CA SER A 364 3.31 -36.42 -23.22
C SER A 364 3.83 -37.31 -22.07
N GLU A 365 5.03 -37.86 -22.21
CA GLU A 365 5.76 -38.60 -21.17
C GLU A 365 6.30 -37.68 -20.04
N LEU A 366 5.98 -36.38 -20.05
CA LEU A 366 6.42 -35.38 -19.07
C LEU A 366 5.37 -35.13 -17.98
N GLU A 367 5.82 -34.98 -16.73
CA GLU A 367 4.99 -34.67 -15.56
C GLU A 367 4.37 -33.27 -15.66
N ALA A 368 3.14 -33.17 -16.18
CA ALA A 368 2.38 -31.91 -16.22
C ALA A 368 2.17 -31.34 -14.80
N SER A 369 2.12 -30.01 -14.67
CA SER A 369 1.86 -29.35 -13.39
C SER A 369 0.52 -29.77 -12.80
N VAL A 370 0.53 -30.09 -11.50
CA VAL A 370 -0.63 -30.54 -10.72
C VAL A 370 -0.96 -29.51 -9.64
N SER A 371 -2.24 -29.30 -9.33
CA SER A 371 -2.62 -28.45 -8.18
C SER A 371 -2.08 -29.04 -6.88
N ALA A 372 -1.41 -28.22 -6.07
CA ALA A 372 -0.86 -28.62 -4.76
C ALA A 372 -1.95 -28.96 -3.72
N ILE A 373 -3.22 -28.67 -4.02
CA ILE A 373 -4.36 -28.87 -3.13
C ILE A 373 -5.17 -30.07 -3.56
N THR A 374 -5.69 -30.05 -4.79
CA THR A 374 -6.55 -31.13 -5.31
C THR A 374 -5.74 -32.31 -5.86
N LEU A 375 -4.45 -32.11 -6.12
CA LEU A 375 -3.59 -33.09 -6.80
C LEU A 375 -4.12 -33.50 -8.19
N LEU A 376 -4.94 -32.64 -8.81
CA LEU A 376 -5.47 -32.83 -10.16
C LEU A 376 -4.67 -32.05 -11.19
N THR A 377 -4.50 -32.66 -12.36
CA THR A 377 -4.05 -32.01 -13.59
C THR A 377 -5.17 -31.14 -14.18
N THR A 378 -4.83 -30.24 -15.11
CA THR A 378 -5.84 -29.44 -15.83
C THR A 378 -6.86 -30.32 -16.55
N GLN A 379 -6.45 -31.48 -17.07
CA GLN A 379 -7.36 -32.41 -17.74
C GLN A 379 -8.37 -33.00 -16.75
N GLU A 380 -7.92 -33.56 -15.64
CA GLU A 380 -8.80 -34.14 -14.61
C GLU A 380 -9.73 -33.07 -14.02
N ALA A 381 -9.21 -31.88 -13.71
CA ALA A 381 -10.01 -30.76 -13.22
C ALA A 381 -11.05 -30.27 -14.25
N THR A 382 -10.76 -30.39 -15.54
CA THR A 382 -11.71 -30.09 -16.62
C THR A 382 -12.78 -31.18 -16.74
N GLU A 383 -12.39 -32.45 -16.61
CA GLU A 383 -13.33 -33.58 -16.69
C GLU A 383 -14.34 -33.53 -15.54
N ASP A 384 -13.87 -33.35 -14.30
CA ASP A 384 -14.69 -33.20 -13.08
C ASP A 384 -15.65 -32.00 -13.18
N ALA A 385 -15.14 -30.84 -13.62
CA ALA A 385 -15.93 -29.62 -13.70
C ALA A 385 -17.04 -29.68 -14.78
N LEU A 386 -16.95 -30.64 -15.71
CA LEU A 386 -17.92 -30.84 -16.79
C LEU A 386 -18.96 -31.93 -16.48
N GLU A 387 -18.97 -32.53 -15.29
CA GLU A 387 -19.93 -33.58 -14.87
C GLU A 387 -21.14 -33.05 -14.06
N GLU A 388 -21.13 -31.79 -13.61
CA GLU A 388 -22.24 -31.20 -12.86
C GLU A 388 -23.41 -30.77 -13.80
N GLU A 389 -24.61 -31.36 -13.65
CA GLU A 389 -25.81 -31.05 -14.45
C GLU A 389 -26.60 -29.81 -13.96
N ASP A 390 -26.86 -28.90 -14.90
CA ASP A 390 -28.01 -28.00 -15.09
C ASP A 390 -28.68 -27.31 -13.87
N VAL A 391 -28.09 -26.19 -13.43
CA VAL A 391 -28.75 -24.86 -13.27
C VAL A 391 -27.67 -23.78 -13.48
N PHE A 392 -27.89 -22.82 -14.39
CA PHE A 392 -26.91 -21.72 -14.59
C PHE A 392 -26.92 -20.76 -13.39
N ASP A 393 -26.04 -21.03 -12.43
CA ASP A 393 -25.59 -20.05 -11.44
C ASP A 393 -24.30 -19.37 -11.97
N PRO A 394 -24.28 -18.04 -12.19
CA PRO A 394 -23.07 -17.31 -12.59
C PRO A 394 -21.86 -17.59 -11.69
N LYS A 395 -22.09 -17.91 -10.41
CA LYS A 395 -21.04 -18.26 -9.45
C LYS A 395 -20.44 -19.62 -9.76
N THR A 396 -21.26 -20.66 -9.80
CA THR A 396 -20.83 -22.01 -10.17
C THR A 396 -20.17 -21.98 -11.54
N ALA A 397 -20.74 -21.29 -12.52
CA ALA A 397 -20.18 -21.20 -13.87
C ALA A 397 -18.80 -20.52 -13.92
N LEU A 398 -18.56 -19.46 -13.15
CA LEU A 398 -17.24 -18.83 -13.02
C LEU A 398 -16.25 -19.71 -12.25
N GLN A 399 -16.70 -20.46 -11.23
CA GLN A 399 -15.87 -21.41 -10.49
C GLN A 399 -15.48 -22.62 -11.35
N THR A 400 -16.41 -23.12 -12.17
CA THR A 400 -16.21 -24.15 -13.20
C THR A 400 -15.18 -23.67 -14.22
N VAL A 401 -15.26 -22.42 -14.67
CA VAL A 401 -14.23 -21.87 -15.57
C VAL A 401 -12.90 -21.64 -14.84
N ALA A 402 -12.93 -21.26 -13.56
CA ALA A 402 -11.72 -21.06 -12.76
C ALA A 402 -10.96 -22.37 -12.48
N SER A 403 -11.63 -23.53 -12.42
CA SER A 403 -10.93 -24.82 -12.27
C SER A 403 -10.13 -25.21 -13.51
N LEU A 404 -10.43 -24.61 -14.66
CA LEU A 404 -9.73 -24.86 -15.93
C LEU A 404 -8.36 -24.17 -16.02
N PHE A 405 -8.00 -23.33 -15.04
CA PHE A 405 -6.77 -22.54 -15.08
C PHE A 405 -5.88 -22.79 -13.88
N LEU A 406 -4.61 -23.06 -14.14
CA LEU A 406 -3.56 -23.12 -13.14
C LEU A 406 -3.02 -21.71 -12.83
N ALA A 407 -2.57 -21.54 -11.59
CA ALA A 407 -2.04 -20.29 -11.09
C ALA A 407 -0.91 -20.52 -10.08
N HIS A 408 0.05 -19.59 -10.04
CA HIS A 408 1.03 -19.50 -8.96
C HIS A 408 0.64 -18.42 -7.96
N LEU A 409 0.81 -18.70 -6.66
CA LEU A 409 0.57 -17.71 -5.62
C LEU A 409 1.59 -16.57 -5.72
N ALA A 410 1.16 -15.33 -5.53
CA ALA A 410 1.98 -14.15 -5.65
C ALA A 410 1.57 -13.05 -4.66
N VAL A 411 2.49 -12.11 -4.43
CA VAL A 411 2.23 -10.90 -3.64
C VAL A 411 2.11 -9.73 -4.59
N LEU A 412 0.88 -9.34 -4.86
CA LEU A 412 0.49 -8.27 -5.76
C LEU A 412 0.22 -6.97 -5.00
N GLN A 413 0.77 -5.89 -5.53
CA GLN A 413 0.41 -4.53 -5.17
C GLN A 413 0.05 -3.75 -6.45
N LEU A 414 -1.23 -3.43 -6.59
CA LEU A 414 -1.72 -2.57 -7.67
C LEU A 414 -1.42 -1.09 -7.37
N PRO A 415 -1.22 -0.25 -8.41
CA PRO A 415 -1.13 1.20 -8.21
C PRO A 415 -2.41 1.73 -7.58
N GLN A 416 -2.30 2.84 -6.84
CA GLN A 416 -3.45 3.47 -6.20
C GLN A 416 -3.87 4.74 -6.94
N LYS A 417 -5.18 4.89 -7.14
CA LYS A 417 -5.82 6.11 -7.64
C LYS A 417 -6.89 6.55 -6.64
N ASN A 418 -6.76 7.76 -6.11
CA ASN A 418 -7.63 8.29 -5.04
C ASN A 418 -7.73 7.37 -3.81
N GLY A 419 -6.62 6.72 -3.43
CA GLY A 419 -6.55 5.83 -2.27
C GLY A 419 -7.13 4.42 -2.49
N LYS A 420 -7.68 4.11 -3.68
CA LYS A 420 -8.18 2.77 -4.03
C LYS A 420 -7.27 2.09 -5.07
N PRO A 421 -7.20 0.74 -5.11
CA PRO A 421 -6.50 0.03 -6.18
C PRO A 421 -7.05 0.41 -7.56
N ASP A 422 -6.16 0.75 -8.49
CA ASP A 422 -6.50 1.04 -9.88
C ASP A 422 -6.35 -0.22 -10.73
N PHE A 423 -7.44 -0.97 -10.86
CA PHE A 423 -7.49 -2.19 -11.68
C PHE A 423 -7.36 -1.91 -13.19
N MET A 424 -7.43 -0.65 -13.62
CA MET A 424 -7.24 -0.28 -15.03
C MET A 424 -5.74 -0.12 -15.39
N ASP A 425 -4.86 0.08 -14.39
CA ASP A 425 -3.41 0.20 -14.58
C ASP A 425 -2.63 -1.00 -14.02
N ALA A 426 -3.04 -2.20 -14.42
CA ALA A 426 -2.32 -3.43 -14.09
C ALA A 426 -0.88 -3.48 -14.66
N TRP A 427 -0.57 -2.66 -15.67
CA TRP A 427 0.78 -2.57 -16.23
C TRP A 427 1.80 -2.00 -15.25
N SER A 428 1.37 -1.17 -14.31
CA SER A 428 2.18 -0.57 -13.25
C SER A 428 2.17 -1.39 -11.95
N ALA A 429 1.59 -2.59 -11.96
CA ALA A 429 1.57 -3.48 -10.81
C ALA A 429 2.98 -3.85 -10.33
N VAL A 430 3.11 -4.06 -9.03
CA VAL A 430 4.35 -4.50 -8.39
C VAL A 430 4.13 -5.90 -7.80
N ILE A 431 4.94 -6.85 -8.25
CA ILE A 431 5.01 -8.20 -7.67
C ILE A 431 6.27 -8.27 -6.82
N THR A 432 6.13 -8.65 -5.55
CA THR A 432 7.27 -8.72 -4.62
C THR A 432 7.75 -10.15 -4.36
N LYS A 433 6.85 -11.14 -4.45
CA LYS A 433 7.14 -12.56 -4.28
C LYS A 433 6.23 -13.39 -5.20
N ILE A 434 6.73 -14.53 -5.66
CA ILE A 434 5.94 -15.56 -6.34
C ILE A 434 6.31 -16.91 -5.71
N SER A 435 5.31 -17.73 -5.42
CA SER A 435 5.44 -19.05 -4.81
C SER A 435 5.74 -20.13 -5.86
N PRO A 436 6.47 -21.20 -5.50
CA PRO A 436 6.49 -22.42 -6.29
C PRO A 436 5.18 -23.19 -6.29
N ASP A 437 4.33 -22.96 -5.30
CA ASP A 437 3.05 -23.66 -5.19
C ASP A 437 2.15 -23.31 -6.39
N VAL A 438 1.66 -24.36 -7.07
CA VAL A 438 0.67 -24.29 -8.16
C VAL A 438 -0.68 -24.65 -7.58
N VAL A 439 -1.71 -23.87 -7.89
CA VAL A 439 -3.10 -24.12 -7.50
C VAL A 439 -4.03 -23.86 -8.69
N THR A 440 -5.24 -24.42 -8.70
CA THR A 440 -6.24 -23.93 -9.66
C THR A 440 -6.74 -22.55 -9.23
N ALA A 441 -7.24 -21.76 -10.17
CA ALA A 441 -7.86 -20.48 -9.83
C ALA A 441 -9.12 -20.68 -8.96
N LYS A 442 -9.84 -21.80 -9.13
CA LYS A 442 -10.94 -22.21 -8.24
C LYS A 442 -10.45 -22.44 -6.82
N ASP A 443 -9.38 -23.22 -6.63
CA ASP A 443 -8.82 -23.50 -5.30
C ASP A 443 -8.36 -22.22 -4.60
N PHE A 444 -7.72 -21.30 -5.34
CA PHE A 444 -7.36 -20.02 -4.75
C PHE A 444 -8.58 -19.20 -4.32
N LEU A 445 -9.65 -19.18 -5.13
CA LEU A 445 -10.88 -18.46 -4.78
C LEU A 445 -11.59 -19.07 -3.56
N THR A 446 -11.51 -20.38 -3.37
CA THR A 446 -12.04 -21.05 -2.17
C THR A 446 -11.14 -20.85 -0.95
N LEU A 447 -9.84 -20.64 -1.14
CA LEU A 447 -8.87 -20.33 -0.08
C LEU A 447 -8.98 -18.90 0.47
N ILE A 448 -9.40 -17.91 -0.33
CA ILE A 448 -9.52 -16.52 0.13
C ILE A 448 -10.61 -16.42 1.21
N GLY A 449 -10.20 -16.46 2.47
CA GLY A 449 -11.09 -16.28 3.63
C GLY A 449 -11.25 -17.50 4.54
N SER A 450 -10.63 -18.65 4.23
CA SER A 450 -10.67 -19.87 5.07
C SER A 450 -9.27 -20.21 5.62
N GLU A 451 -9.13 -20.31 6.95
CA GLU A 451 -7.87 -20.72 7.59
C GLU A 451 -7.61 -22.24 7.45
N GLU A 452 -8.66 -23.05 7.45
CA GLU A 452 -8.59 -24.52 7.40
C GLU A 452 -8.25 -25.07 6.01
N ALA A 453 -8.65 -24.38 4.94
CA ALA A 453 -8.42 -24.81 3.56
C ALA A 453 -6.94 -24.75 3.12
N THR A 454 -6.06 -24.13 3.91
CA THR A 454 -4.62 -23.97 3.60
C THR A 454 -3.77 -25.22 3.83
N GLY A 455 -4.37 -26.32 4.32
CA GLY A 455 -3.68 -27.59 4.53
C GLY A 455 -3.11 -28.18 3.23
N GLY A 456 -1.79 -28.10 3.06
CA GLY A 456 -1.07 -28.60 1.87
C GLY A 456 -0.17 -27.56 1.19
N LEU A 457 -0.39 -26.27 1.45
CA LEU A 457 0.47 -25.19 0.96
C LEU A 457 1.65 -24.92 1.89
N SER A 458 2.69 -24.25 1.39
CA SER A 458 3.85 -23.87 2.21
C SER A 458 3.43 -23.01 3.42
N ILE A 459 4.14 -23.09 4.56
CA ILE A 459 3.88 -22.31 5.79
C ILE A 459 3.83 -20.78 5.53
N ARG A 460 4.37 -20.33 4.39
CA ARG A 460 4.38 -18.94 3.92
C ARG A 460 3.13 -18.54 3.12
N ALA A 461 2.15 -19.42 2.92
CA ALA A 461 0.92 -19.18 2.17
C ALA A 461 0.18 -17.90 2.63
N ARG A 462 0.27 -17.58 3.93
CA ARG A 462 -0.31 -16.36 4.54
C ARG A 462 0.27 -15.05 4.00
N ASP A 463 1.46 -15.06 3.42
CA ASP A 463 2.08 -13.86 2.84
C ASP A 463 1.49 -13.51 1.46
N TYR A 464 0.86 -14.47 0.77
CA TYR A 464 0.40 -14.33 -0.61
C TYR A 464 -1.05 -13.84 -0.68
N ASN A 465 -1.30 -12.84 -1.53
CA ASN A 465 -2.58 -12.14 -1.62
C ASN A 465 -3.20 -12.19 -3.03
N TYR A 466 -2.59 -12.94 -3.95
CA TYR A 466 -2.95 -13.01 -5.35
C TYR A 466 -2.56 -14.37 -5.94
N ALA A 467 -3.25 -14.80 -6.99
CA ALA A 467 -2.88 -15.95 -7.82
C ALA A 467 -2.69 -15.52 -9.28
N GLN A 468 -1.44 -15.62 -9.74
CA GLN A 468 -1.06 -15.33 -11.12
C GLN A 468 -1.42 -16.51 -12.01
N LEU A 469 -2.44 -16.36 -12.85
CA LEU A 469 -2.77 -17.34 -13.89
C LEU A 469 -1.57 -17.57 -14.82
N VAL A 470 -1.30 -18.84 -15.13
CA VAL A 470 -0.24 -19.28 -16.05
C VAL A 470 -0.71 -20.46 -16.89
N ALA A 471 -0.14 -20.60 -18.08
CA ALA A 471 -0.21 -21.80 -18.90
C ALA A 471 1.13 -22.55 -18.83
N ASP A 472 1.07 -23.84 -18.56
CA ASP A 472 2.23 -24.72 -18.64
C ASP A 472 2.48 -25.11 -20.11
N PRO A 473 3.69 -24.93 -20.67
CA PRO A 473 4.03 -25.39 -22.02
C PRO A 473 3.81 -26.89 -22.23
N ASP A 474 3.97 -27.69 -21.18
CA ASP A 474 3.79 -29.15 -21.23
C ASP A 474 2.31 -29.56 -21.09
N ASP A 475 1.43 -28.62 -20.70
CA ASP A 475 -0.02 -28.79 -20.69
C ASP A 475 -0.66 -28.20 -21.94
N ALA A 476 -0.86 -29.06 -22.95
CA ALA A 476 -1.47 -28.68 -24.22
C ALA A 476 -2.94 -28.22 -24.06
N LEU A 477 -3.70 -28.80 -23.13
CA LEU A 477 -5.09 -28.43 -22.89
C LEU A 477 -5.17 -27.07 -22.19
N GLY A 478 -4.44 -26.87 -21.09
CA GLY A 478 -4.36 -25.59 -20.39
C GLY A 478 -3.87 -24.46 -21.28
N SER A 479 -2.88 -24.73 -22.14
CA SER A 479 -2.41 -23.80 -23.17
C SER A 479 -3.50 -23.39 -24.17
N ALA A 480 -4.28 -24.37 -24.64
CA ALA A 480 -5.40 -24.11 -25.55
C ALA A 480 -6.51 -23.28 -24.89
N LEU A 481 -6.83 -23.59 -23.63
CA LEU A 481 -7.84 -22.90 -22.83
C LEU A 481 -7.44 -21.45 -22.51
N VAL A 482 -6.20 -21.20 -22.10
CA VAL A 482 -5.68 -19.83 -21.87
C VAL A 482 -5.72 -19.02 -23.18
N ARG A 483 -5.35 -19.63 -24.31
CA ARG A 483 -5.46 -18.98 -25.61
C ARG A 483 -6.91 -18.63 -25.94
N ALA A 484 -7.86 -19.55 -25.77
CA ALA A 484 -9.28 -19.30 -25.99
C ALA A 484 -9.82 -18.18 -25.09
N ALA A 485 -9.53 -18.24 -23.79
CA ALA A 485 -9.95 -17.24 -22.80
C ALA A 485 -9.37 -15.85 -23.06
N SER A 486 -8.15 -15.76 -23.58
CA SER A 486 -7.52 -14.48 -23.97
C SER A 486 -8.18 -13.79 -25.17
N GLY A 487 -9.05 -14.51 -25.88
CA GLY A 487 -9.89 -14.01 -26.95
C GLY A 487 -11.25 -13.48 -26.49
N THR A 488 -11.58 -13.61 -25.20
CA THR A 488 -12.79 -13.10 -24.54
C THR A 488 -12.42 -12.15 -23.38
N GLN A 489 -13.41 -11.63 -22.66
CA GLN A 489 -13.18 -10.81 -21.46
C GLN A 489 -12.95 -11.66 -20.20
N VAL A 490 -13.25 -12.97 -20.26
CA VAL A 490 -13.25 -13.87 -19.09
C VAL A 490 -11.88 -13.94 -18.44
N LEU A 491 -10.80 -13.96 -19.23
CA LEU A 491 -9.44 -14.03 -18.69
C LEU A 491 -9.09 -12.80 -17.83
N ASP A 492 -9.45 -11.60 -18.29
CA ASP A 492 -9.22 -10.35 -17.56
C ASP A 492 -10.16 -10.24 -16.35
N ILE A 493 -11.41 -10.71 -16.45
CA ILE A 493 -12.38 -10.75 -15.34
C ILE A 493 -11.90 -11.70 -14.25
N LEU A 494 -11.48 -12.92 -14.61
CA LEU A 494 -10.96 -13.91 -13.67
C LEU A 494 -9.69 -13.39 -13.00
N THR A 495 -8.76 -12.80 -13.78
CA THR A 495 -7.54 -12.23 -13.20
C THR A 495 -7.82 -11.03 -12.29
N GLY A 496 -8.79 -10.19 -12.65
CA GLY A 496 -9.30 -9.11 -11.81
C GLY A 496 -9.84 -9.63 -10.48
N LEU A 497 -10.66 -10.67 -10.54
CA LEU A 497 -11.24 -11.33 -9.37
C LEU A 497 -10.17 -11.89 -8.43
N LEU A 498 -9.18 -12.62 -8.97
CA LEU A 498 -8.05 -13.15 -8.19
C LEU A 498 -7.23 -12.03 -7.53
N SER A 499 -7.23 -10.83 -8.12
CA SER A 499 -6.59 -9.61 -7.58
C SER A 499 -7.46 -8.84 -6.58
N GLY A 500 -8.66 -9.34 -6.27
CA GLY A 500 -9.61 -8.72 -5.36
C GLY A 500 -10.51 -7.65 -5.98
N ALA A 501 -10.63 -7.59 -7.31
CA ALA A 501 -11.62 -6.73 -7.97
C ALA A 501 -13.05 -7.20 -7.68
N PRO A 502 -14.05 -6.31 -7.78
CA PRO A 502 -15.45 -6.69 -7.95
C PRO A 502 -15.63 -7.69 -9.11
N ALA A 503 -16.49 -8.69 -8.94
CA ALA A 503 -16.68 -9.79 -9.86
C ALA A 503 -17.53 -9.33 -11.05
N GLY A 504 -17.12 -9.69 -12.26
CA GLY A 504 -17.72 -9.09 -13.46
C GLY A 504 -17.38 -7.61 -13.67
N GLN A 505 -16.51 -6.98 -12.86
CA GLN A 505 -15.85 -5.76 -13.31
C GLN A 505 -14.87 -6.15 -14.41
N PHE A 506 -15.15 -5.69 -15.63
CA PHE A 506 -14.19 -5.84 -16.71
C PHE A 506 -13.04 -4.85 -16.51
N CYS A 507 -11.88 -5.39 -16.16
CA CYS A 507 -10.65 -4.63 -15.97
C CYS A 507 -9.70 -4.97 -17.13
N PRO A 508 -9.77 -4.25 -18.26
CA PRO A 508 -8.93 -4.54 -19.41
C PRO A 508 -7.45 -4.49 -19.02
N ASN A 509 -6.68 -5.44 -19.54
CA ASN A 509 -5.25 -5.61 -19.27
C ASN A 509 -4.89 -6.19 -17.91
N MET A 510 -5.84 -6.64 -17.07
CA MET A 510 -5.49 -7.27 -15.80
C MET A 510 -4.56 -8.46 -15.99
N PHE A 511 -4.90 -9.40 -16.88
CA PHE A 511 -4.03 -10.55 -17.16
C PHE A 511 -2.71 -10.10 -17.76
N CYS A 512 -2.77 -9.27 -18.81
CA CYS A 512 -1.58 -8.84 -19.54
C CYS A 512 -0.60 -8.02 -18.68
N GLY A 513 -1.12 -7.19 -17.78
CA GLY A 513 -0.35 -6.37 -16.86
C GLY A 513 0.27 -7.17 -15.73
N THR A 514 -0.51 -8.01 -15.05
CA THR A 514 -0.04 -8.85 -13.94
C THR A 514 0.96 -9.90 -14.41
N VAL A 515 0.72 -10.60 -15.52
CA VAL A 515 1.67 -11.60 -16.06
C VAL A 515 3.01 -10.94 -16.44
N ALA A 516 2.97 -9.73 -16.99
CA ALA A 516 4.16 -8.98 -17.34
C ALA A 516 4.90 -8.44 -16.11
N ALA A 517 4.16 -8.00 -15.08
CA ALA A 517 4.73 -7.57 -13.80
C ALA A 517 5.40 -8.75 -13.06
N SER A 518 4.76 -9.92 -13.06
CA SER A 518 5.30 -11.18 -12.52
C SER A 518 6.61 -11.56 -13.21
N LEU A 519 6.65 -11.51 -14.55
CA LEU A 519 7.85 -11.78 -15.31
C LEU A 519 8.96 -10.74 -15.03
N MET A 520 8.61 -9.45 -14.98
CA MET A 520 9.56 -8.39 -14.66
C MET A 520 10.15 -8.53 -13.25
N ALA A 521 9.36 -8.98 -12.27
CA ALA A 521 9.84 -9.18 -10.90
C ALA A 521 10.91 -10.29 -10.83
N LEU A 522 10.76 -11.36 -11.61
CA LEU A 522 11.78 -12.41 -11.73
C LEU A 522 13.03 -11.88 -12.45
N ILE A 523 12.87 -11.18 -13.57
CA ILE A 523 14.00 -10.64 -14.34
C ILE A 523 14.81 -9.58 -13.56
N GLU A 524 14.15 -8.76 -12.72
CA GLU A 524 14.79 -7.68 -11.94
C GLU A 524 15.50 -8.15 -10.64
N GLN A 525 15.52 -9.45 -10.32
CA GLN A 525 16.20 -9.96 -9.12
C GLN A 525 17.69 -9.59 -9.08
N ARG A 526 18.14 -9.11 -7.90
CA ARG A 526 19.41 -8.35 -7.76
C ARG A 526 20.60 -9.20 -7.33
N ASP A 527 20.38 -10.09 -6.36
CA ASP A 527 21.48 -10.61 -5.56
C ASP A 527 21.98 -11.98 -6.06
N GLU A 528 21.08 -12.83 -6.55
CA GLU A 528 21.37 -14.21 -6.96
C GLU A 528 20.91 -14.50 -8.41
N PRO A 529 21.59 -15.41 -9.13
CA PRO A 529 21.05 -15.92 -10.38
C PRO A 529 19.71 -16.61 -10.14
N LEU A 530 18.82 -16.57 -11.13
CA LEU A 530 17.55 -17.28 -11.05
C LEU A 530 17.80 -18.79 -10.91
N SER A 531 17.18 -19.39 -9.91
CA SER A 531 17.15 -20.84 -9.70
C SER A 531 16.44 -21.57 -10.84
N ASP A 532 16.65 -22.87 -10.98
CA ASP A 532 16.00 -23.70 -12.01
C ASP A 532 14.48 -23.61 -11.95
N PHE A 533 13.91 -23.62 -10.73
CA PHE A 533 12.49 -23.43 -10.51
C PHE A 533 12.00 -22.04 -10.99
N GLN A 534 12.75 -20.97 -10.68
CA GLN A 534 12.38 -19.64 -11.16
C GLN A 534 12.46 -19.53 -12.68
N TRP A 535 13.39 -20.26 -13.31
CA TRP A 535 13.45 -20.36 -14.76
C TRP A 535 12.26 -21.13 -15.34
N ASP A 536 11.81 -22.21 -14.70
CA ASP A 536 10.59 -22.91 -15.08
C ASP A 536 9.37 -21.96 -15.06
N LEU A 537 9.21 -21.20 -13.98
CA LEU A 537 8.16 -20.18 -13.88
C LEU A 537 8.28 -19.09 -14.96
N VAL A 538 9.51 -18.62 -15.25
CA VAL A 538 9.75 -17.67 -16.34
C VAL A 538 9.29 -18.24 -17.69
N VAL A 539 9.58 -19.52 -17.95
CA VAL A 539 9.17 -20.21 -19.18
C VAL A 539 7.64 -20.26 -19.28
N LYS A 540 6.94 -20.62 -18.18
CA LYS A 540 5.47 -20.61 -18.09
C LYS A 540 4.87 -19.23 -18.34
N LEU A 541 5.43 -18.17 -17.73
CA LEU A 541 4.98 -16.78 -17.93
C LEU A 541 5.20 -16.29 -19.37
N VAL A 542 6.36 -16.58 -19.96
CA VAL A 542 6.67 -16.23 -21.35
C VAL A 542 5.73 -16.94 -22.32
N HIS A 543 5.47 -18.23 -22.09
CA HIS A 543 4.53 -19.03 -22.86
C HIS A 543 3.11 -18.45 -22.77
N SER A 544 2.64 -18.16 -21.56
CA SER A 544 1.34 -17.51 -21.30
C SER A 544 1.17 -16.20 -22.09
N ILE A 545 2.20 -15.35 -22.13
CA ILE A 545 2.20 -14.10 -22.91
C ILE A 545 2.11 -14.38 -24.42
N ARG A 546 2.83 -15.39 -24.92
CA ARG A 546 2.82 -15.78 -26.34
C ARG A 546 1.48 -16.39 -26.77
N LEU A 547 0.75 -17.04 -25.87
CA LEU A 547 -0.56 -17.64 -26.17
C LEU A 547 -1.70 -16.63 -26.39
N VAL A 548 -1.60 -15.43 -25.82
CA VAL A 548 -2.67 -14.40 -25.89
C VAL A 548 -3.14 -14.20 -27.34
N MET A 549 -4.42 -13.98 -27.62
CA MET A 549 -4.87 -13.67 -28.99
C MET A 549 -4.48 -12.24 -29.39
N SER A 550 -3.99 -12.03 -30.61
CA SER A 550 -3.67 -10.69 -31.14
C SER A 550 -4.92 -10.01 -31.71
N GLY A 551 -5.04 -8.70 -31.53
CA GLY A 551 -5.91 -7.86 -32.36
C GLY A 551 -5.29 -7.63 -33.74
N ALA A 552 -6.11 -7.29 -34.75
CA ALA A 552 -5.68 -7.17 -36.13
C ALA A 552 -4.55 -6.13 -36.32
N LYS A 553 -3.47 -6.57 -37.00
CA LYS A 553 -2.24 -5.89 -37.46
C LYS A 553 -1.11 -5.76 -36.43
N SER A 554 -0.07 -6.59 -36.62
CA SER A 554 1.27 -6.36 -36.08
C SER A 554 1.82 -5.02 -36.59
N LEU A 555 2.19 -4.12 -35.68
CA LEU A 555 2.89 -2.90 -36.05
C LEU A 555 4.25 -3.25 -36.68
N PRO A 556 4.72 -2.56 -37.73
CA PRO A 556 6.01 -2.85 -38.35
C PRO A 556 7.18 -2.60 -37.38
N THR A 557 7.12 -1.53 -36.59
CA THR A 557 8.16 -1.16 -35.61
C THR A 557 7.66 -1.30 -34.16
N MET A 558 8.59 -1.51 -33.23
CA MET A 558 8.29 -1.52 -31.79
C MET A 558 8.03 -0.09 -31.31
N PRO A 559 6.81 0.26 -30.86
CA PRO A 559 6.56 1.57 -30.29
C PRO A 559 7.21 1.64 -28.90
N VAL A 560 8.33 2.34 -28.82
CA VAL A 560 9.01 2.63 -27.56
C VAL A 560 8.38 3.91 -26.98
N ASP A 561 7.39 3.72 -26.12
CA ASP A 561 6.86 4.80 -25.30
C ASP A 561 7.56 4.75 -23.94
N PRO A 562 8.39 5.75 -23.60
CA PRO A 562 9.05 5.76 -22.30
C PRO A 562 8.07 6.01 -21.12
N GLU A 563 6.77 6.29 -21.33
CA GLU A 563 5.73 6.37 -20.27
C GLU A 563 5.13 5.00 -20.01
N ALA A 564 5.27 4.08 -20.96
CA ALA A 564 4.81 2.73 -20.76
C ALA A 564 5.63 2.04 -19.68
N ALA A 565 4.95 1.32 -18.79
CA ALA A 565 5.61 0.43 -17.85
C ALA A 565 6.49 -0.59 -18.60
N MET A 566 7.65 -0.93 -18.02
CA MET A 566 8.60 -1.87 -18.64
C MET A 566 7.96 -3.22 -18.95
N GLY A 567 7.04 -3.70 -18.11
CA GLY A 567 6.28 -4.92 -18.37
C GLY A 567 5.48 -4.86 -19.67
N LYS A 568 4.90 -3.71 -20.01
CA LYS A 568 4.16 -3.51 -21.27
C LYS A 568 5.05 -3.58 -22.50
N LEU A 569 6.26 -3.03 -22.41
CA LEU A 569 7.26 -3.13 -23.48
C LEU A 569 7.76 -4.57 -23.63
N LEU A 570 8.04 -5.26 -22.52
CA LEU A 570 8.44 -6.68 -22.55
C LEU A 570 7.33 -7.56 -23.13
N PHE A 571 6.08 -7.37 -22.70
CA PHE A 571 4.93 -8.08 -23.24
C PHE A 571 4.84 -7.92 -24.76
N ARG A 572 4.89 -6.68 -25.26
CA ARG A 572 4.87 -6.39 -26.70
C ARG A 572 6.05 -7.02 -27.46
N LEU A 573 7.25 -7.05 -26.86
CA LEU A 573 8.42 -7.68 -27.47
C LEU A 573 8.21 -9.20 -27.61
N LEU A 574 7.78 -9.88 -26.55
CA LEU A 574 7.53 -11.32 -26.56
C LEU A 574 6.44 -11.70 -27.57
N ARG A 575 5.39 -10.89 -27.68
CA ARG A 575 4.30 -11.02 -28.67
C ARG A 575 4.74 -10.90 -30.13
N ARG A 576 5.87 -10.26 -30.41
CA ARG A 576 6.44 -10.12 -31.77
C ARG A 576 7.31 -11.30 -32.17
N THR A 577 7.73 -12.13 -31.22
CA THR A 577 8.78 -13.13 -31.41
C THR A 577 8.20 -14.55 -31.37
N GLU A 578 7.74 -15.02 -32.54
CA GLU A 578 7.28 -16.42 -32.69
C GLU A 578 8.46 -17.36 -32.97
N ASN A 579 9.22 -17.15 -34.06
CA ASN A 579 10.30 -18.07 -34.50
C ASN A 579 11.71 -17.44 -34.62
N LYS A 580 11.80 -16.11 -34.69
CA LYS A 580 13.07 -15.36 -34.75
C LYS A 580 12.88 -14.07 -33.95
N TYR A 581 13.82 -13.75 -33.06
CA TYR A 581 13.71 -12.55 -32.25
C TYR A 581 14.05 -11.29 -33.05
N ASP A 582 13.36 -10.19 -32.75
CA ASP A 582 13.61 -8.87 -33.32
C ASP A 582 14.73 -8.18 -32.51
N GLY A 583 15.96 -8.24 -33.04
CA GLY A 583 17.16 -7.74 -32.36
C GLY A 583 17.12 -6.22 -32.13
N GLU A 584 16.53 -5.45 -33.06
CA GLU A 584 16.39 -4.00 -32.93
C GLU A 584 15.38 -3.65 -31.84
N ALA A 585 14.22 -4.34 -31.81
CA ALA A 585 13.23 -4.16 -30.75
C ALA A 585 13.77 -4.58 -29.38
N LEU A 586 14.53 -5.69 -29.31
CA LEU A 586 15.19 -6.15 -28.09
C LEU A 586 16.19 -5.11 -27.58
N LEU A 587 17.05 -4.57 -28.45
CA LEU A 587 17.99 -3.52 -28.09
C LEU A 587 17.27 -2.27 -27.56
N ALA A 588 16.18 -1.86 -28.19
CA ALA A 588 15.39 -0.72 -27.74
C ALA A 588 14.82 -0.95 -26.33
N VAL A 589 14.27 -2.14 -26.04
CA VAL A 589 13.79 -2.49 -24.70
C VAL A 589 14.91 -2.54 -23.66
N LEU A 590 16.11 -3.02 -24.02
CA LEU A 590 17.28 -3.02 -23.15
C LEU A 590 17.74 -1.59 -22.80
N LYS A 591 17.69 -0.66 -23.77
CA LYS A 591 17.98 0.76 -23.54
C LYS A 591 16.96 1.40 -22.58
N GLU A 592 15.67 1.10 -22.74
CA GLU A 592 14.64 1.55 -21.79
C GLU A 592 14.78 0.94 -20.40
N LEU A 593 15.18 -0.34 -20.32
CA LEU A 593 15.43 -1.00 -19.05
C LEU A 593 16.52 -0.27 -18.27
N LEU A 594 17.62 0.10 -18.95
CA LEU A 594 18.69 0.90 -18.35
C LEU A 594 18.18 2.28 -17.92
N ALA A 595 17.47 2.99 -18.79
CA ALA A 595 16.92 4.31 -18.50
C ALA A 595 15.98 4.31 -17.29
N THR A 596 15.10 3.31 -17.21
CA THR A 596 14.18 3.10 -16.09
C THR A 596 14.93 2.80 -14.81
N ARG A 597 15.98 1.97 -14.87
CA ARG A 597 16.82 1.66 -13.71
C ARG A 597 17.54 2.90 -13.18
N VAL A 598 18.11 3.73 -14.06
CA VAL A 598 18.72 5.01 -13.67
C VAL A 598 17.67 5.92 -13.01
N HIS A 599 16.46 6.01 -13.56
CA HIS A 599 15.39 6.81 -12.98
C HIS A 599 14.97 6.32 -11.59
N LYS A 600 14.75 5.00 -11.42
CA LYS A 600 14.49 4.36 -10.11
C LYS A 600 15.63 4.66 -9.13
N PHE A 601 16.89 4.62 -9.59
CA PHE A 601 18.05 4.88 -8.74
C PHE A 601 18.12 6.34 -8.27
N ILE A 602 17.80 7.30 -9.15
CA ILE A 602 17.69 8.72 -8.79
C ILE A 602 16.54 8.96 -7.80
N ARG A 603 15.37 8.36 -8.04
CA ARG A 603 14.15 8.60 -7.23
C ARG A 603 14.25 8.00 -5.83
N TYR A 604 14.75 6.77 -5.71
CA TYR A 604 14.71 6.03 -4.45
C TYR A 604 16.06 5.99 -3.72
N ASN A 605 17.17 6.31 -4.39
CA ASN A 605 18.53 6.22 -3.84
C ASN A 605 19.42 7.39 -4.31
N GLU A 606 18.89 8.61 -4.26
CA GLU A 606 19.53 9.81 -4.78
C GLU A 606 20.97 10.00 -4.24
N SER A 607 21.19 9.79 -2.94
CA SER A 607 22.52 9.93 -2.33
C SER A 607 23.57 8.99 -2.92
N ARG A 608 23.21 7.71 -3.13
CA ARG A 608 24.08 6.71 -3.75
C ARG A 608 24.31 7.01 -5.23
N TYR A 609 23.29 7.51 -5.94
CA TYR A 609 23.43 7.97 -7.31
C TYR A 609 24.41 9.15 -7.43
N LEU A 610 24.26 10.18 -6.59
CA LEU A 610 25.15 11.34 -6.60
C LEU A 610 26.60 10.96 -6.25
N ALA A 611 26.81 10.01 -5.34
CA ALA A 611 28.13 9.48 -5.02
C ALA A 611 28.72 8.64 -6.18
N LEU A 612 27.91 7.84 -6.87
CA LEU A 612 28.32 7.11 -8.06
C LEU A 612 28.79 8.06 -9.16
N VAL A 613 27.99 9.09 -9.47
CA VAL A 613 28.31 10.08 -10.50
C VAL A 613 29.58 10.84 -10.14
N GLU A 614 29.73 11.29 -8.89
CA GLU A 614 30.95 11.99 -8.45
C GLU A 614 32.22 11.15 -8.71
N ARG A 615 32.20 9.88 -8.31
CA ARG A 615 33.34 8.96 -8.51
C ARG A 615 33.56 8.67 -9.99
N MET A 616 32.49 8.45 -10.74
CA MET A 616 32.54 8.23 -12.19
C MET A 616 33.22 9.38 -12.92
N VAL A 617 32.86 10.61 -12.57
CA VAL A 617 33.44 11.79 -13.22
C VAL A 617 34.83 12.12 -12.66
N GLY A 618 35.22 11.55 -11.52
CA GLY A 618 36.55 11.70 -10.93
C GLY A 618 36.76 13.06 -10.25
N TYR A 619 35.71 13.59 -9.62
CA TYR A 619 35.82 14.82 -8.84
C TYR A 619 36.59 14.58 -7.54
N THR A 620 37.66 15.35 -7.31
CA THR A 620 38.64 15.13 -6.22
C THR A 620 38.88 16.38 -5.36
N HIS A 621 38.20 17.50 -5.64
CA HIS A 621 38.40 18.75 -4.91
C HIS A 621 37.66 18.73 -3.57
N GLU A 622 38.30 19.19 -2.51
CA GLU A 622 37.69 19.33 -1.19
C GLU A 622 36.62 20.43 -1.20
N SER A 623 35.44 20.16 -0.62
CA SER A 623 34.34 21.14 -0.51
C SER A 623 34.50 22.06 0.68
N VAL A 624 35.69 22.67 0.80
CA VAL A 624 36.04 23.65 1.83
C VAL A 624 36.88 24.72 1.16
N VAL A 625 36.50 25.99 1.31
CA VAL A 625 37.29 27.14 0.82
C VAL A 625 37.63 28.05 1.98
N GLU A 626 38.91 28.37 2.11
CA GLU A 626 39.41 29.28 3.14
C GLU A 626 38.97 30.72 2.85
N ASP A 627 39.18 31.19 1.62
CA ASP A 627 38.72 32.50 1.11
C ASP A 627 37.56 32.28 0.13
N ALA A 628 36.39 32.85 0.41
CA ALA A 628 35.23 32.67 -0.45
C ALA A 628 35.43 33.20 -1.88
N PHE A 629 36.40 34.10 -2.11
CA PHE A 629 36.71 34.65 -3.43
C PHE A 629 37.72 33.81 -4.22
N ASP A 630 38.32 32.78 -3.63
CA ASP A 630 39.16 31.85 -4.37
C ASP A 630 38.33 31.09 -5.42
N PRO A 631 38.89 30.89 -6.63
CA PRO A 631 38.18 30.18 -7.69
C PRO A 631 38.00 28.71 -7.33
N HIS A 632 36.76 28.30 -7.11
CA HIS A 632 36.42 26.91 -6.83
C HIS A 632 36.08 26.14 -8.13
N ALA A 633 36.43 24.85 -8.18
CA ALA A 633 36.24 24.00 -9.37
C ALA A 633 34.78 23.80 -9.81
N LEU A 634 33.82 24.08 -8.93
CA LEU A 634 32.37 24.07 -9.25
C LEU A 634 31.85 25.43 -9.73
N ASP A 635 32.62 26.50 -9.53
CA ASP A 635 32.27 27.88 -9.92
C ASP A 635 32.89 28.29 -11.26
N GLN A 636 34.09 27.79 -11.57
CA GLN A 636 34.73 27.95 -12.86
C GLN A 636 34.76 26.61 -13.59
N ASP A 637 34.65 26.60 -14.93
CA ASP A 637 34.74 25.39 -15.77
C ASP A 637 36.18 24.82 -15.84
N VAL A 638 36.91 24.85 -14.72
CA VAL A 638 38.30 24.42 -14.55
C VAL A 638 38.40 22.89 -14.44
N TRP A 639 37.33 22.25 -13.97
CA TRP A 639 37.26 20.79 -13.91
C TRP A 639 37.00 20.18 -15.30
N LYS A 640 37.84 19.21 -15.68
CA LYS A 640 37.74 18.49 -16.95
C LYS A 640 37.12 17.11 -16.72
N PHE A 641 36.06 16.83 -17.45
CA PHE A 641 35.46 15.50 -17.51
C PHE A 641 36.41 14.54 -18.24
N GLY A 642 36.61 13.32 -17.70
CA GLY A 642 37.47 12.29 -18.29
C GLY A 642 36.66 11.09 -18.82
N PRO A 643 36.13 11.13 -20.06
CA PRO A 643 35.24 10.10 -20.62
C PRO A 643 35.79 8.68 -20.54
N LYS A 644 37.06 8.46 -20.88
CA LYS A 644 37.70 7.13 -20.85
C LYS A 644 37.83 6.56 -19.43
N LYS A 645 38.03 7.43 -18.42
CA LYS A 645 38.07 7.01 -17.01
C LYS A 645 36.67 6.68 -16.51
N ALA A 646 35.69 7.51 -16.88
CA ALA A 646 34.29 7.28 -16.55
C ALA A 646 33.78 5.95 -17.12
N GLN A 647 34.06 5.66 -18.40
CA GLN A 647 33.67 4.39 -19.03
C GLN A 647 34.24 3.17 -18.29
N LYS A 648 35.55 3.16 -17.99
CA LYS A 648 36.18 2.05 -17.26
C LYS A 648 35.60 1.87 -15.85
N PHE A 649 35.43 2.98 -15.13
CA PHE A 649 34.93 2.93 -13.76
C PHE A 649 33.51 2.36 -13.69
N VAL A 650 32.60 2.79 -14.56
CA VAL A 650 31.18 2.42 -14.41
C VAL A 650 30.95 0.93 -14.67
N VAL A 651 31.74 0.31 -15.55
CA VAL A 651 31.66 -1.14 -15.82
C VAL A 651 31.97 -1.98 -14.58
N GLU A 652 32.84 -1.50 -13.69
CA GLU A 652 33.20 -2.20 -12.44
C GLU A 652 32.20 -1.95 -11.30
N THR A 653 31.14 -1.18 -11.54
CA THR A 653 30.20 -0.79 -10.47
C THR A 653 29.15 -1.86 -10.21
N PRO A 654 28.70 -2.02 -8.95
CA PRO A 654 27.56 -2.89 -8.63
C PRO A 654 26.29 -2.52 -9.39
N PHE A 655 26.13 -1.24 -9.74
CA PHE A 655 25.00 -0.77 -10.55
C PHE A 655 24.98 -1.42 -11.93
N PHE A 656 26.13 -1.47 -12.62
CA PHE A 656 26.24 -2.06 -13.94
C PHE A 656 26.09 -3.58 -13.90
N HIS A 657 26.79 -4.28 -12.99
CA HIS A 657 26.65 -5.73 -12.86
C HIS A 657 25.20 -6.17 -12.61
N ALA A 658 24.48 -5.39 -11.81
CA ALA A 658 23.07 -5.68 -11.55
C ALA A 658 22.16 -5.35 -12.76
N PHE A 659 22.54 -4.40 -13.62
CA PHE A 659 21.86 -4.18 -14.90
C PHE A 659 22.16 -5.30 -15.91
N GLU A 660 23.44 -5.68 -16.04
CA GLU A 660 23.91 -6.73 -16.92
C GLU A 660 23.21 -8.07 -16.65
N ARG A 661 23.06 -8.44 -15.37
CA ARG A 661 22.27 -9.62 -14.96
C ARG A 661 20.81 -9.55 -15.45
N CYS A 662 20.13 -8.43 -15.19
CA CYS A 662 18.75 -8.25 -15.64
C CYS A 662 18.63 -8.28 -17.18
N ALA A 663 19.59 -7.67 -17.87
CA ALA A 663 19.65 -7.66 -19.33
C ALA A 663 19.84 -9.08 -19.89
N ASN A 664 20.76 -9.85 -19.33
CA ASN A 664 20.99 -11.25 -19.73
C ASN A 664 19.77 -12.14 -19.46
N ASN A 665 19.09 -11.94 -18.33
CA ASN A 665 17.83 -12.64 -18.05
C ASN A 665 16.75 -12.31 -19.10
N LEU A 666 16.60 -11.03 -19.45
CA LEU A 666 15.65 -10.58 -20.47
C LEU A 666 16.01 -11.16 -21.86
N ILE A 667 17.28 -11.13 -22.24
CA ILE A 667 17.76 -11.72 -23.50
C ILE A 667 17.41 -13.21 -23.54
N ARG A 668 17.62 -13.95 -22.44
CA ARG A 668 17.25 -15.36 -22.35
C ARG A 668 15.77 -15.59 -22.58
N CYS A 669 14.90 -14.80 -21.94
CA CYS A 669 13.45 -14.91 -22.09
C CYS A 669 12.98 -14.74 -23.54
N VAL A 670 13.63 -13.86 -24.30
CA VAL A 670 13.24 -13.53 -25.67
C VAL A 670 13.83 -14.50 -26.68
N THR A 671 15.07 -14.96 -26.46
CA THR A 671 15.86 -15.73 -27.44
C THR A 671 15.71 -17.25 -27.29
N VAL A 672 15.40 -17.75 -26.09
CA VAL A 672 15.19 -19.18 -25.85
C VAL A 672 13.73 -19.54 -26.13
N SER A 673 13.52 -20.53 -27.00
CA SER A 673 12.19 -21.08 -27.25
C SER A 673 11.80 -22.03 -26.12
N PRO A 674 10.56 -21.95 -25.59
CA PRO A 674 10.07 -22.82 -24.53
C PRO A 674 10.01 -24.30 -24.95
N ASN A 675 9.89 -24.61 -26.25
CA ASN A 675 9.62 -25.97 -26.75
C ASN A 675 10.88 -26.82 -27.01
N LYS A 676 12.05 -26.45 -26.48
CA LYS A 676 13.33 -27.15 -26.75
C LYS A 676 14.12 -27.39 -25.46
N SER A 677 13.54 -28.14 -24.53
CA SER A 677 14.26 -28.85 -23.47
C SER A 677 14.88 -30.14 -24.02
N GLY A 678 15.74 -30.03 -25.05
CA GLY A 678 16.37 -31.20 -25.66
C GLY A 678 17.31 -30.85 -26.82
N ASP A 679 18.61 -31.00 -26.58
CA ASP A 679 19.67 -31.28 -27.57
C ASP A 679 20.17 -30.23 -28.58
N ALA A 680 19.86 -28.95 -28.42
CA ALA A 680 20.77 -27.91 -28.94
C ALA A 680 20.63 -26.65 -28.11
N THR A 681 21.62 -26.30 -27.28
CA THR A 681 21.67 -24.99 -26.62
C THR A 681 21.61 -23.92 -27.72
N PRO A 682 20.51 -23.16 -27.86
CA PRO A 682 20.51 -22.04 -28.78
C PRO A 682 21.63 -21.10 -28.35
N THR A 683 22.49 -20.71 -29.29
CA THR A 683 23.54 -19.72 -29.04
C THR A 683 22.89 -18.41 -28.63
N MET A 684 22.80 -18.19 -27.31
CA MET A 684 22.25 -16.95 -26.76
C MET A 684 23.21 -15.81 -27.06
N PRO A 685 22.74 -14.73 -27.71
CA PRO A 685 23.59 -13.58 -27.95
C PRO A 685 23.92 -12.91 -26.61
N THR A 686 25.16 -12.48 -26.43
CA THR A 686 25.55 -11.74 -25.22
C THR A 686 25.05 -10.30 -25.30
N LEU A 687 24.95 -9.61 -24.15
CA LEU A 687 24.67 -8.17 -24.12
C LEU A 687 25.66 -7.38 -24.99
N GLN A 688 26.92 -7.80 -25.03
CA GLN A 688 27.97 -7.15 -25.82
C GLN A 688 27.80 -7.36 -27.33
N GLU A 689 27.24 -8.50 -27.75
CA GLU A 689 26.93 -8.77 -29.15
C GLU A 689 25.69 -7.99 -29.63
N LEU A 690 24.68 -7.85 -28.78
CA LEU A 690 23.46 -7.07 -29.08
C LEU A 690 23.67 -5.56 -28.94
N TRP A 691 24.52 -5.14 -28.01
CA TRP A 691 24.81 -3.74 -27.73
C TRP A 691 26.32 -3.49 -27.54
N PRO A 692 27.10 -3.46 -28.64
CA PRO A 692 28.56 -3.29 -28.57
C PRO A 692 29.00 -1.99 -27.89
N THR A 693 28.21 -0.93 -28.01
CA THR A 693 28.45 0.41 -27.45
C THR A 693 27.93 0.58 -26.01
N CYS A 694 27.46 -0.48 -25.35
CA CYS A 694 26.82 -0.40 -24.03
C CYS A 694 27.71 0.32 -23.00
N THR A 695 29.00 -0.01 -22.95
CA THR A 695 29.97 0.60 -22.02
C THR A 695 30.20 2.09 -22.30
N GLU A 696 30.07 2.53 -23.54
CA GLU A 696 30.23 3.93 -23.95
C GLU A 696 28.97 4.76 -23.69
N GLU A 697 27.80 4.16 -23.90
CA GLU A 697 26.50 4.80 -23.70
C GLU A 697 26.07 4.85 -22.23
N LEU A 698 26.55 3.93 -21.39
CA LEU A 698 26.17 3.84 -19.98
C LEU A 698 26.40 5.14 -19.17
N PRO A 699 27.57 5.82 -19.26
CA PRO A 699 27.73 7.16 -18.67
C PRO A 699 26.76 8.20 -19.23
N LYS A 700 26.37 8.10 -20.51
CA LYS A 700 25.39 9.01 -21.13
C LYS A 700 24.03 8.85 -20.47
N PHE A 701 23.57 7.62 -20.24
CA PHE A 701 22.32 7.33 -19.52
C PHE A 701 22.35 7.83 -18.07
N LEU A 702 23.49 7.71 -17.37
CA LEU A 702 23.65 8.21 -16.00
C LEU A 702 23.58 9.75 -15.93
N LEU A 703 24.10 10.46 -16.93
CA LEU A 703 24.11 11.93 -16.98
C LEU A 703 22.82 12.52 -17.55
N LEU A 704 22.18 11.85 -18.51
CA LEU A 704 20.89 12.26 -19.09
C LEU A 704 19.73 11.84 -18.17
N GLN A 705 19.64 12.51 -17.01
CA GLN A 705 18.64 12.20 -15.98
C GLN A 705 17.20 12.32 -16.49
N LYS A 706 16.92 13.39 -17.24
CA LYS A 706 15.57 13.72 -17.69
C LYS A 706 15.23 12.94 -18.96
N ARG A 707 14.03 12.37 -18.96
CA ARG A 707 13.47 11.72 -20.13
C ARG A 707 13.35 12.66 -21.34
N SER A 708 12.96 13.92 -21.14
CA SER A 708 12.90 14.93 -22.22
C SER A 708 14.26 15.26 -22.83
N ALA A 709 15.36 14.86 -22.19
CA ALA A 709 16.69 14.94 -22.78
C ALA A 709 17.01 13.75 -23.70
N ARG A 710 16.33 12.61 -23.51
CA ARG A 710 16.50 11.37 -24.28
C ARG A 710 15.46 11.20 -25.41
N TYR A 711 14.25 11.75 -25.26
CA TYR A 711 13.19 11.65 -26.25
C TYR A 711 12.58 13.00 -26.59
N ARG A 712 12.12 13.14 -27.84
CA ARG A 712 11.27 14.23 -28.32
C ARG A 712 9.87 13.72 -28.62
N ILE A 713 8.88 14.58 -28.41
CA ILE A 713 7.49 14.33 -28.79
C ILE A 713 7.32 14.74 -30.25
N VAL A 714 6.83 13.82 -31.08
CA VAL A 714 6.40 14.06 -32.45
C VAL A 714 4.89 13.85 -32.51
N ARG A 715 4.16 14.85 -33.02
CA ARG A 715 2.71 14.78 -33.19
C ARG A 715 2.40 14.61 -34.67
N ASP A 716 1.66 13.56 -35.02
CA ASP A 716 1.24 13.35 -36.41
C ASP A 716 0.24 14.43 -36.82
N ALA A 717 0.57 15.20 -37.87
CA ALA A 717 -0.17 16.40 -38.27
C ALA A 717 -1.55 16.15 -38.91
N GLY A 718 -2.07 14.92 -38.89
CA GLY A 718 -3.30 14.53 -39.61
C GLY A 718 -4.29 13.63 -38.86
N ALA A 719 -4.06 13.31 -37.58
CA ALA A 719 -5.01 12.52 -36.78
C ALA A 719 -5.84 13.45 -35.87
N ALA A 720 -7.17 13.34 -35.93
CA ALA A 720 -8.10 14.16 -35.15
C ALA A 720 -7.94 13.97 -33.62
N ASP A 721 -7.42 12.82 -33.19
CA ASP A 721 -6.88 12.57 -31.85
C ASP A 721 -5.36 12.44 -31.97
N GLY A 722 -4.64 13.49 -31.55
CA GLY A 722 -3.18 13.62 -31.71
C GLY A 722 -2.39 12.51 -31.00
N LYS A 723 -2.15 11.39 -31.70
CA LYS A 723 -1.29 10.31 -31.23
C LYS A 723 0.12 10.85 -31.01
N ILE A 724 0.57 10.79 -29.76
CA ILE A 724 1.92 11.20 -29.35
C ILE A 724 2.88 10.07 -29.74
N ASN A 725 3.78 10.35 -30.67
CA ASN A 725 4.90 9.48 -31.01
C ASN A 725 6.16 9.98 -30.29
N TRP A 726 6.96 9.06 -29.77
CA TRP A 726 8.24 9.37 -29.13
C TRP A 726 9.37 8.98 -30.05
N GLU A 727 10.31 9.90 -30.25
CA GLU A 727 11.54 9.63 -31.00
C GLU A 727 12.76 9.90 -30.12
N LEU A 728 13.82 9.10 -30.29
CA LEU A 728 15.10 9.33 -29.64
C LEU A 728 15.66 10.70 -30.05
N ASN A 729 16.20 11.42 -29.07
CA ASN A 729 16.85 12.70 -29.28
C ASN A 729 18.28 12.47 -29.77
N SER A 730 18.74 13.28 -30.73
CA SER A 730 20.09 13.18 -31.31
C SER A 730 21.23 13.39 -30.31
N LYS A 731 20.93 13.86 -29.10
CA LYS A 731 21.91 14.00 -28.01
C LYS A 731 22.57 12.68 -27.60
N MET A 732 21.88 11.56 -27.75
CA MET A 732 22.46 10.23 -27.46
C MET A 732 23.55 9.85 -28.47
N ASP A 733 23.48 10.40 -29.69
CA ASP A 733 24.43 10.14 -30.78
C ASP A 733 25.72 10.96 -30.62
N GLU A 734 25.71 12.01 -29.78
CA GLU A 734 26.91 12.79 -29.45
C GLU A 734 27.94 11.94 -28.70
N SER A 735 29.23 12.16 -28.99
CA SER A 735 30.33 11.56 -28.22
C SER A 735 30.27 11.98 -26.75
N LEU A 736 30.70 11.10 -25.84
CA LEU A 736 30.81 11.41 -24.40
C LEU A 736 31.81 12.55 -24.12
N GLU A 737 32.69 12.86 -25.08
CA GLU A 737 33.62 14.01 -25.06
C GLU A 737 32.93 15.36 -25.38
N SER A 738 31.64 15.37 -25.76
CA SER A 738 30.95 16.61 -26.09
C SER A 738 30.80 17.53 -24.87
N ALA A 739 30.79 18.84 -25.13
CA ALA A 739 30.55 19.86 -24.10
C ALA A 739 29.20 19.63 -23.37
N THR A 740 28.22 19.03 -24.04
CA THR A 740 26.91 18.68 -23.48
C THR A 740 27.05 17.80 -22.23
N TYR A 741 27.84 16.73 -22.30
CA TYR A 741 28.01 15.81 -21.17
C TYR A 741 28.87 16.39 -20.05
N GLN A 742 29.84 17.26 -20.38
CA GLN A 742 30.60 18.01 -19.38
C GLN A 742 29.69 18.94 -18.57
N VAL A 743 28.79 19.67 -19.25
CA VAL A 743 27.80 20.54 -18.60
C VAL A 743 26.85 19.73 -17.73
N LEU A 744 26.35 18.59 -18.20
CA LEU A 744 25.48 17.72 -17.42
C LEU A 744 26.19 17.18 -16.17
N ALA A 745 27.42 16.70 -16.30
CA ALA A 745 28.23 16.25 -15.16
C ALA A 745 28.40 17.37 -14.11
N MET A 746 28.71 18.58 -14.55
CA MET A 746 28.84 19.75 -13.67
C MET A 746 27.52 20.08 -12.97
N GLN A 747 26.38 19.97 -13.66
CA GLN A 747 25.06 20.18 -13.04
C GLN A 747 24.78 19.15 -11.93
N VAL A 748 25.13 17.88 -12.12
CA VAL A 748 24.96 16.85 -11.08
C VAL A 748 25.87 17.11 -9.88
N LEU A 749 27.14 17.49 -10.11
CA LEU A 749 28.07 17.87 -9.04
C LEU A 749 27.58 19.09 -8.25
N ARG A 750 27.11 20.13 -8.95
CA ARG A 750 26.51 21.32 -8.31
C ARG A 750 25.28 20.96 -7.49
N LYS A 751 24.46 20.01 -7.94
CA LYS A 751 23.31 19.50 -7.17
C LYS A 751 23.76 18.80 -5.89
N LYS A 752 24.78 17.94 -5.97
CA LYS A 752 25.34 17.25 -4.79
C LYS A 752 25.90 18.25 -3.76
N TYR A 753 26.60 19.28 -4.24
CA TYR A 753 27.26 20.28 -3.41
C TYR A 753 26.45 21.58 -3.26
N ASP A 754 25.13 21.54 -3.44
CA ASP A 754 24.30 22.75 -3.44
C ASP A 754 24.36 23.49 -2.10
N ALA A 755 24.37 22.77 -0.97
CA ALA A 755 24.52 23.37 0.36
C ALA A 755 25.83 24.17 0.49
N PHE A 756 26.93 23.57 0.04
CA PHE A 756 28.24 24.23 0.02
C PHE A 756 28.27 25.43 -0.93
N LEU A 757 27.66 25.32 -2.11
CA LEU A 757 27.58 26.44 -3.06
C LEU A 757 26.70 27.59 -2.55
N ARG A 758 25.62 27.30 -1.82
CA ARG A 758 24.82 28.32 -1.14
C ARG A 758 25.62 29.03 -0.07
N GLU A 759 26.31 28.28 0.79
CA GLU A 759 27.22 28.84 1.79
C GLU A 759 28.29 29.74 1.14
N LEU A 760 28.91 29.28 0.06
CA LEU A 760 29.93 30.03 -0.66
C LEU A 760 29.35 31.32 -1.29
N ARG A 761 28.14 31.28 -1.85
CA ARG A 761 27.44 32.46 -2.38
C ARG A 761 27.07 33.44 -1.27
N GLU A 762 26.60 32.97 -0.13
CA GLU A 762 26.28 33.80 1.05
C GLU A 762 27.53 34.50 1.58
N ARG A 763 28.66 33.78 1.68
CA ARG A 763 29.96 34.35 2.05
C ARG A 763 30.41 35.42 1.06
N ARG A 764 30.28 35.19 -0.24
CA ARG A 764 30.62 36.19 -1.29
C ARG A 764 29.70 37.41 -1.27
N ALA A 765 28.41 37.23 -0.99
CA ALA A 765 27.46 38.32 -0.91
C ALA A 765 27.77 39.27 0.25
N ASN A 766 28.39 38.76 1.33
CA ASN A 766 28.84 39.54 2.46
C ASN A 766 30.34 39.86 2.36
N GLU A 767 30.73 40.57 1.30
CA GLU A 767 32.11 40.95 1.02
C GLU A 767 32.79 41.60 2.23
N ALA A 768 32.06 42.47 2.96
CA ALA A 768 32.60 43.12 4.15
C ALA A 768 32.94 42.13 5.27
N ALA A 769 32.14 41.09 5.49
CA ALA A 769 32.43 40.06 6.47
C ALA A 769 33.57 39.13 6.02
N GLU A 770 33.63 38.77 4.75
CA GLU A 770 34.67 37.92 4.18
C GLU A 770 36.03 38.64 4.15
N GLN A 771 36.07 39.93 3.80
CA GLN A 771 37.28 40.74 3.91
C GLN A 771 37.78 40.84 5.36
N ARG A 772 36.87 40.94 6.35
CA ARG A 772 37.24 40.91 7.78
C ARG A 772 37.79 39.54 8.17
N TRP A 773 37.20 38.46 7.67
CA TRP A 773 37.69 37.09 7.87
C TRP A 773 39.06 36.86 7.23
N SER A 774 39.27 37.28 5.98
CA SER A 774 40.55 37.22 5.28
C SER A 774 41.64 38.03 6.00
N ARG A 775 41.30 39.22 6.53
CA ARG A 775 42.22 40.00 7.39
C ARG A 775 42.57 39.26 8.68
N ALA A 776 41.60 38.60 9.32
CA ALA A 776 41.84 37.79 10.50
C ALA A 776 42.76 36.59 10.21
N LEU A 777 42.54 35.87 9.10
CA LEU A 777 43.42 34.79 8.63
C LEU A 777 44.85 35.30 8.32
N LYS A 778 44.98 36.43 7.62
CA LYS A 778 46.28 37.07 7.33
C LYS A 778 47.00 37.55 8.59
N THR A 779 46.26 37.92 9.63
CA THR A 779 46.83 38.29 10.92
C THR A 779 47.30 37.04 11.66
N ALA A 780 46.50 35.97 11.71
CA ALA A 780 46.90 34.70 12.29
C ALA A 780 48.17 34.11 11.62
N ARG A 781 48.23 34.16 10.29
CA ARG A 781 49.35 33.68 9.46
C ARG A 781 50.52 34.67 9.33
N ALA A 782 50.57 35.76 10.10
CA ALA A 782 51.68 36.70 10.03
C ALA A 782 53.04 35.99 10.27
N PRO A 783 54.05 36.14 9.40
CA PRO A 783 55.30 35.37 9.48
C PRO A 783 56.15 35.72 10.70
N SER A 784 56.01 36.93 11.26
CA SER A 784 56.76 37.34 12.46
C SER A 784 55.83 37.76 13.60
N MET A 785 56.35 37.65 14.82
CA MET A 785 55.64 38.13 16.00
C MET A 785 55.47 39.66 15.99
N GLY A 786 56.44 40.41 15.44
CA GLY A 786 56.32 41.87 15.29
C GLY A 786 55.16 42.27 14.37
N GLU A 787 55.05 41.65 13.20
CA GLU A 787 53.97 41.93 12.26
C GLU A 787 52.59 41.52 12.81
N PHE A 788 52.53 40.45 13.60
CA PHE A 788 51.33 40.06 14.32
C PHE A 788 50.90 41.13 15.32
N LEU A 789 51.84 41.66 16.11
CA LEU A 789 51.59 42.69 17.11
C LEU A 789 51.15 44.02 16.47
N ASP A 790 51.80 44.43 15.37
CA ASP A 790 51.42 45.63 14.62
C ASP A 790 49.97 45.55 14.11
N LYS A 791 49.57 44.38 13.59
CA LYS A 791 48.20 44.12 13.14
C LYS A 791 47.21 43.99 14.30
N LEU A 792 47.62 43.39 15.42
CA LEU A 792 46.81 43.28 16.64
C LEU A 792 46.53 44.65 17.27
N ALA A 793 47.49 45.57 17.22
CA ALA A 793 47.35 46.94 17.73
C ALA A 793 46.26 47.75 17.01
N LEU A 794 45.92 47.37 15.77
CA LEU A 794 44.82 47.97 15.01
C LEU A 794 43.43 47.50 15.48
N ILE A 795 43.36 46.44 16.27
CA ILE A 795 42.12 45.92 16.85
C ILE A 795 41.79 46.73 18.11
N ARG A 796 40.58 47.28 18.17
CA ARG A 796 40.22 48.27 19.20
C ARG A 796 40.15 47.67 20.60
N ASP A 797 39.50 46.52 20.75
CA ASP A 797 39.32 45.84 22.03
C ASP A 797 38.94 44.36 21.84
N SER A 798 38.96 43.59 22.93
CA SER A 798 38.68 42.15 22.89
C SER A 798 37.21 41.78 22.63
N ALA A 799 36.29 42.75 22.70
CA ALA A 799 34.87 42.56 22.38
C ALA A 799 34.57 42.87 20.91
N SER A 800 35.57 43.38 20.17
CA SER A 800 35.43 43.68 18.74
C SER A 800 35.23 42.39 17.94
N GLN A 801 34.49 42.54 16.84
CA GLN A 801 34.22 41.44 15.92
C GLN A 801 35.53 40.91 15.30
N GLU A 802 36.49 41.78 15.02
CA GLU A 802 37.80 41.46 14.44
C GLU A 802 38.63 40.57 15.37
N HIS A 803 38.60 40.84 16.68
CA HIS A 803 39.25 40.00 17.68
C HIS A 803 38.62 38.60 17.75
N SER A 804 37.29 38.54 17.74
CA SER A 804 36.53 37.28 17.71
C SER A 804 36.81 36.45 16.45
N LEU A 805 36.93 37.11 15.29
CA LEU A 805 37.30 36.46 14.03
C LEU A 805 38.76 35.96 14.05
N LEU A 806 39.69 36.73 14.61
CA LEU A 806 41.08 36.31 14.79
C LEU A 806 41.21 35.08 15.69
N TRP A 807 40.41 35.02 16.76
CA TRP A 807 40.28 33.82 17.59
C TRP A 807 39.77 32.61 16.81
N LYS A 808 38.68 32.80 16.05
CA LYS A 808 38.10 31.73 15.23
C LYS A 808 39.10 31.21 14.18
N ALA A 809 39.89 32.10 13.58
CA ALA A 809 40.95 31.76 12.62
C ALA A 809 42.05 30.88 13.24
N LEU A 810 42.60 31.27 14.40
CA LEU A 810 43.65 30.48 15.07
C LEU A 810 43.14 29.13 15.60
N LYS A 811 41.87 29.04 15.99
CA LYS A 811 41.24 27.76 16.36
C LYS A 811 41.17 26.81 15.17
N GLN A 812 40.75 27.31 14.01
CA GLN A 812 40.67 26.53 12.78
C GLN A 812 42.06 26.06 12.31
N LEU A 813 43.04 26.97 12.29
CA LEU A 813 44.41 26.69 11.86
C LEU A 813 45.19 25.80 12.84
N GLY A 814 44.87 25.84 14.14
CA GLY A 814 45.49 24.96 15.14
C GLY A 814 44.93 23.55 15.18
N SER A 815 43.73 23.33 14.61
CA SER A 815 43.09 22.02 14.55
C SER A 815 43.56 21.19 13.34
N SER A 816 44.28 21.79 12.39
CA SER A 816 44.83 21.10 11.22
C SER A 816 46.12 20.34 11.58
N LYS A 817 46.31 19.13 11.02
CA LYS A 817 47.51 18.31 11.28
C LYS A 817 48.81 18.92 10.73
N LYS A 818 48.69 19.88 9.81
CA LYS A 818 49.81 20.62 9.25
C LYS A 818 50.00 21.83 10.16
N LYS A 819 51.13 21.94 10.87
CA LYS A 819 51.45 23.12 11.69
C LYS A 819 51.66 24.34 10.78
N GLU A 820 50.57 24.96 10.32
CA GLU A 820 50.56 26.01 9.29
C GLU A 820 50.84 27.41 9.84
N VAL A 821 50.94 27.56 11.17
CA VAL A 821 51.13 28.87 11.81
C VAL A 821 52.46 28.89 12.57
N GLU A 822 53.39 29.73 12.11
CA GLU A 822 54.61 30.05 12.83
C GLU A 822 54.29 30.80 14.14
N HIS A 823 55.03 30.52 15.21
CA HIS A 823 54.84 31.13 16.53
C HIS A 823 53.40 30.96 17.08
N TYR A 824 52.71 29.87 16.74
CA TYR A 824 51.31 29.62 17.13
C TYR A 824 51.07 29.81 18.63
N ASP A 825 51.86 29.15 19.48
CA ASP A 825 51.74 29.22 20.94
C ASP A 825 52.01 30.63 21.47
N GLU A 826 52.97 31.36 20.90
CA GLU A 826 53.32 32.73 21.30
C GLU A 826 52.24 33.74 20.90
N LYS A 827 51.67 33.61 19.70
CA LYS A 827 50.52 34.41 19.24
C LYS A 827 49.28 34.13 20.07
N LEU A 828 49.05 32.87 20.42
CA LEU A 828 47.95 32.44 21.28
C LEU A 828 48.15 32.99 22.71
N GLU A 829 49.38 32.95 23.25
CA GLU A 829 49.76 33.56 24.53
C GLU A 829 49.43 35.05 24.54
N VAL A 830 49.83 35.80 23.51
CA VAL A 830 49.54 37.24 23.41
C VAL A 830 48.04 37.51 23.27
N LEU A 831 47.31 36.75 22.47
CA LEU A 831 45.86 36.93 22.35
C LEU A 831 45.12 36.66 23.65
N ILE A 832 45.57 35.66 24.41
CA ILE A 832 44.99 35.25 25.68
C ILE A 832 45.30 36.26 26.79
N THR A 833 46.55 36.73 26.86
CA THR A 833 47.07 37.53 27.97
C THR A 833 47.08 39.03 27.70
N GLY A 834 47.11 39.43 26.43
CA GLY A 834 47.30 40.82 25.99
C GLY A 834 48.74 41.34 26.16
N ARG A 835 49.70 40.46 26.50
CA ARG A 835 51.05 40.84 26.92
C ARG A 835 52.11 40.09 26.12
N VAL A 836 53.18 40.79 25.76
CA VAL A 836 54.38 40.18 25.14
C VAL A 836 55.58 40.35 26.06
N ARG A 837 56.52 39.41 26.01
CA ARG A 837 57.78 39.49 26.75
C ARG A 837 58.79 40.34 25.96
N THR A 838 59.39 41.33 26.61
CA THR A 838 60.43 42.19 26.04
C THR A 838 61.81 41.52 26.12
N SER A 839 62.80 42.07 25.40
CA SER A 839 64.19 41.61 25.42
C SER A 839 64.82 41.60 26.81
N ASP A 840 64.35 42.48 27.69
CA ASP A 840 64.85 42.65 29.06
C ASP A 840 64.15 41.69 30.05
N GLY A 841 63.22 40.85 29.55
CA GLY A 841 62.52 39.83 30.32
C GLY A 841 61.27 40.32 31.07
N GLU A 842 60.91 41.58 30.90
CA GLU A 842 59.67 42.17 31.42
C GLU A 842 58.49 41.93 30.47
N TYR A 843 57.26 42.05 30.97
CA TYR A 843 56.04 41.88 30.15
C TYR A 843 55.41 43.24 29.86
N GLU A 844 55.30 43.58 28.58
CA GLU A 844 54.65 44.79 28.10
C GLU A 844 53.20 44.50 27.66
N VAL A 845 52.28 45.40 27.97
CA VAL A 845 50.89 45.33 27.55
C VAL A 845 50.77 45.86 26.12
N VAL A 846 50.59 44.96 25.16
CA VAL A 846 50.53 45.27 23.72
C VAL A 846 49.12 45.35 23.16
N PHE A 847 48.14 44.79 23.87
CA PHE A 847 46.73 44.86 23.52
C PHE A 847 45.91 45.06 24.79
N ASN A 848 45.17 46.17 24.89
CA ASN A 848 44.44 46.52 26.11
C ASN A 848 43.17 45.68 26.26
N ARG A 849 43.41 44.45 26.67
CA ARG A 849 42.45 43.56 27.27
C ARG A 849 42.57 43.81 28.77
N GLY A 850 41.58 44.45 29.39
CA GLY A 850 41.56 44.52 30.84
C GLY A 850 41.35 43.11 31.43
N ASN A 851 42.36 42.25 31.44
CA ASN A 851 42.49 40.97 32.15
C ASN A 851 42.21 39.68 31.34
N LEU A 852 42.79 38.56 31.82
CA LEU A 852 42.93 37.25 31.15
C LEU A 852 41.61 36.68 30.58
N HIS A 853 41.66 35.70 29.67
CA HIS A 853 40.44 34.94 29.31
C HIS A 853 40.05 34.04 30.49
N PRO A 854 38.82 34.05 30.99
CA PRO A 854 38.44 33.10 32.05
C PRO A 854 38.47 31.63 31.60
N HIS A 855 38.55 31.35 30.30
CA HIS A 855 38.51 29.97 29.76
C HIS A 855 39.41 29.83 28.51
N PRO A 856 40.74 29.71 28.69
CA PRO A 856 41.71 29.55 27.58
C PRO A 856 41.51 28.30 26.73
N ASP A 857 41.18 27.21 27.40
CA ASP A 857 40.89 25.87 26.89
C ASP A 857 39.72 25.84 25.89
N LYS A 858 38.73 26.72 26.07
CA LYS A 858 37.60 26.84 25.13
C LYS A 858 38.02 27.49 23.80
N LEU A 859 39.18 28.15 23.76
CA LEU A 859 39.64 28.95 22.61
C LEU A 859 40.24 28.07 21.52
N ALA A 860 41.22 27.23 21.85
CA ALA A 860 41.92 26.36 20.91
C ALA A 860 42.55 25.16 21.63
N PRO A 861 42.77 24.03 20.94
CA PRO A 861 43.54 22.93 21.51
C PRO A 861 44.95 23.42 21.85
N MET A 862 45.33 23.27 23.12
CA MET A 862 46.65 23.64 23.64
C MET A 862 47.39 22.41 24.12
N SER A 863 48.70 22.35 23.93
CA SER A 863 49.52 21.30 24.52
C SER A 863 49.55 21.42 26.05
N ALA A 864 49.70 20.30 26.75
CA ALA A 864 49.84 20.30 28.21
C ALA A 864 51.02 21.19 28.66
N ALA A 865 52.15 21.13 27.93
CA ALA A 865 53.32 21.98 28.20
C ALA A 865 53.01 23.48 28.08
N PHE A 866 52.22 23.89 27.08
CA PHE A 866 51.81 25.28 26.92
C PHE A 866 50.81 25.73 27.99
N GLN A 867 49.88 24.86 28.39
CA GLN A 867 48.98 25.13 29.52
C GLN A 867 49.76 25.35 30.83
N THR A 868 50.76 24.50 31.12
CA THR A 868 51.64 24.65 32.28
C THR A 868 52.42 25.96 32.22
N LYS A 869 52.99 26.31 31.05
CA LYS A 869 53.70 27.58 30.84
C LYS A 869 52.79 28.78 31.13
N LEU A 870 51.56 28.79 30.59
CA LEU A 870 50.59 29.86 30.83
C LEU A 870 50.22 29.99 32.31
N TRP A 871 50.12 28.87 33.02
CA TRP A 871 49.80 28.84 34.45
C TRP A 871 50.96 29.37 35.31
N GLU A 872 52.20 28.98 35.02
CA GLU A 872 53.40 29.51 35.66
C GLU A 872 53.54 31.02 35.45
N LEU A 873 53.29 31.50 34.23
CA LEU A 873 53.32 32.92 33.91
C LEU A 873 52.24 33.70 34.68
N ARG A 874 51.01 33.18 34.78
CA ARG A 874 49.97 33.80 35.60
C ARG A 874 50.44 33.97 37.06
N ARG A 875 51.02 32.92 37.66
CA ARG A 875 51.49 32.95 39.06
C ARG A 875 52.67 33.89 39.28
N LYS A 876 53.67 33.83 38.39
CA LYS A 876 54.90 34.61 38.50
C LYS A 876 54.66 36.12 38.45
N TYR A 877 53.64 36.55 37.72
CA TYR A 877 53.38 37.97 37.45
C TYR A 877 52.05 38.46 38.05
N ASP A 878 51.41 37.66 38.92
CA ASP A 878 50.15 37.95 39.61
C ASP A 878 49.09 38.60 38.69
N TRP A 879 48.82 37.95 37.56
CA TRP A 879 47.92 38.52 36.57
C TRP A 879 46.46 38.48 37.06
N PRO A 880 45.75 39.64 37.10
CA PRO A 880 44.37 39.69 37.53
C PRO A 880 43.45 38.85 36.62
N LEU A 881 42.50 38.14 37.23
CA LEU A 881 41.51 37.30 36.53
C LEU A 881 40.23 38.05 36.15
N HIS A 882 39.86 39.08 36.92
CA HIS A 882 38.63 39.85 36.73
C HIS A 882 38.94 41.20 36.11
N HIS A 883 38.08 41.70 35.22
CA HIS A 883 38.31 42.98 34.53
C HIS A 883 38.44 44.19 35.48
N THR A 884 39.49 44.99 35.29
CA THR A 884 39.73 46.25 36.00
C THR A 884 39.99 47.39 35.01
N TYR A 885 39.25 48.48 35.16
CA TYR A 885 39.48 49.75 34.48
C TYR A 885 40.61 50.54 35.17
N ARG A 886 41.24 51.45 34.42
CA ARG A 886 42.27 52.36 34.95
C ARG A 886 41.70 53.21 36.09
N GLU A 887 42.42 53.29 37.20
CA GLU A 887 41.97 54.08 38.36
C GLU A 887 41.84 55.57 38.04
N GLY A 888 40.81 56.21 38.63
CA GLY A 888 40.62 57.66 38.58
C GLY A 888 40.08 58.25 37.27
N LYS A 889 39.93 57.48 36.18
CA LYS A 889 39.37 57.99 34.92
C LYS A 889 38.39 57.00 34.26
N PRO A 890 37.13 57.39 33.98
CA PRO A 890 36.26 56.63 33.10
C PRO A 890 36.87 56.55 31.70
N ASN A 891 36.63 55.44 31.00
CA ASN A 891 36.99 55.35 29.58
C ASN A 891 36.12 56.29 28.72
N ARG A 892 36.41 56.39 27.42
CA ARG A 892 35.67 57.26 26.48
C ARG A 892 34.16 57.02 26.45
N ASN A 893 33.68 55.86 26.90
CA ASN A 893 32.25 55.51 26.95
C ASN A 893 31.67 55.69 28.37
N GLY A 894 32.41 56.32 29.30
CA GLY A 894 31.98 56.57 30.68
C GLY A 894 32.06 55.37 31.63
N HIS A 895 32.68 54.26 31.23
CA HIS A 895 32.83 53.08 32.08
C HIS A 895 34.06 53.18 32.97
N SER A 896 33.92 52.76 34.23
CA SER A 896 34.97 52.77 35.25
C SER A 896 34.78 51.58 36.20
N ASN A 897 35.72 51.38 37.14
CA ASN A 897 35.56 50.36 38.19
C ASN A 897 34.27 50.53 39.00
N LYS A 898 33.75 51.78 39.14
CA LYS A 898 32.49 52.07 39.82
C LYS A 898 31.25 51.89 38.94
N LYS A 899 31.40 51.95 37.61
CA LYS A 899 30.31 51.78 36.62
C LYS A 899 30.80 50.92 35.45
N PRO A 900 31.00 49.60 35.67
CA PRO A 900 31.53 48.72 34.64
C PRO A 900 30.55 48.52 33.47
N SER A 901 31.06 48.27 32.27
CA SER A 901 30.24 47.87 31.11
C SER A 901 29.62 46.49 31.33
N GLU A 902 28.56 46.13 30.58
CA GLU A 902 27.97 44.79 30.69
C GLU A 902 28.95 43.65 30.41
N TRP A 903 29.86 43.85 29.45
CA TRP A 903 30.94 42.90 29.16
C TRP A 903 31.89 42.73 30.35
N ALA A 904 32.28 43.84 31.00
CA ALA A 904 33.12 43.81 32.19
C ALA A 904 32.41 43.15 33.37
N LYS A 905 31.11 43.43 33.57
CA LYS A 905 30.28 42.75 34.58
C LYS A 905 30.24 41.24 34.35
N LYS A 906 29.98 40.77 33.13
CA LYS A 906 29.95 39.33 32.80
C LYS A 906 31.28 38.62 33.10
N ARG A 907 32.42 39.30 32.94
CA ARG A 907 33.75 38.74 33.28
C ARG A 907 34.13 38.87 34.75
N SER A 908 33.70 39.93 35.42
CA SER A 908 33.95 40.13 36.86
C SER A 908 33.00 39.29 37.74
N VAL A 909 31.92 38.74 37.16
CA VAL A 909 30.97 37.81 37.81
C VAL A 909 31.29 36.34 37.51
N ALA A 910 32.32 36.03 36.71
CA ALA A 910 32.80 34.67 36.57
C ALA A 910 33.40 34.23 37.92
N GLU A 911 32.71 33.34 38.64
CA GLU A 911 33.06 33.03 40.04
C GLU A 911 34.46 32.42 40.18
N LYS A 912 35.06 31.84 39.11
CA LYS A 912 36.48 31.40 39.04
C LYS A 912 36.84 30.81 37.62
N THR A 913 38.07 31.04 37.05
CA THR A 913 38.85 30.28 35.97
C THR A 913 39.87 31.14 35.11
N PHE A 914 40.70 30.52 34.23
CA PHE A 914 42.15 30.61 33.86
C PHE A 914 43.04 29.72 34.74
N TRP A 915 42.49 28.56 35.09
CA TRP A 915 43.12 27.52 35.91
C TRP A 915 43.47 28.03 37.30
N GLU A 916 42.48 28.61 37.97
CA GLU A 916 42.31 28.63 39.44
C GLU A 916 43.33 27.85 40.28
N GLU A 917 43.69 28.29 41.48
CA GLU A 917 42.73 28.76 42.50
C GLU A 917 42.41 30.25 42.52
#